data_AF-A0A354PJ62-F1
#
_entry.id   AF-A0A354PJ62-F1
#
_cell.length_a   1.000
_cell.length_b   1.000
_cell.length_c   1.000
_cell.angle_alpha   90.00
_cell.angle_beta   90.00
_cell.angle_gamma   90.00
#
_symmetry.space_group_name_H-M   'P 1'
#
loop_
_entity.id
_entity.type
_entity.pdbx_description
1 polymer ?
#
loop_
_entity_poly.entity_id
_entity_poly.type
_entity_poly.pdbx_seq_one_letter_code
_entity_poly.pdbx_strand_id
1 'polypeptide(L)'
;MGYDGTCGVVVDRPARVWSNGAPWLREDDVMKCCLFLAMLTLGGLLAGLFSSFPGGVVMADDWPMWRGDARRSGDWEGKLADRLHPLWIRELPPLEPAYHHPRLHFDAGYEPIVIGDRIIVGSSRNDRVTAFDAATGDEVWRFYAAGPIRFAPVGFKANVYVGSDDGYLYCLDLATGALVWKFQAVPSNRKLLGNRRLISVWPVRGGPVVADGTIYFAAGVWSFEGVFIYALDAATGDVKWGNDRTGFLYGQHPHDAKAFGGVTPQGYLVASDDDLIVPCGTALPAIFDRQTGELKSFALPKAGRSPGGWFTAAAKAKRRGQPVPESEEDDADDSLADRLLLDTSVNRDLHEGGWNQGPGNTDARSRVTINGKVVDFAAGYPGVEGQVHSVVAGGGRLFVVTIQGRIYAFGDEPVEVRHFATEDSPNLDSEDRETEERVAAILRASGAMQGHAIVAGIGDGRLIERLAQRSELQIIAIDPDADKCDALRYRLDESGLLGTRVSVHHGNPLDLGLPPYLATLVVSADLSTLPLDSDDAYSRLFQLLRPFGGVACLELSTEQVKRVGELVGASDRQKLAEQPSGVAGDSPEKMAGAELRLSDRWALLARPGKLAGATEYVGGWTSPDERVKAPLGVLWFDDSVAHFKRAPQPMFVDGVMISYDKDWKGWTDGKRPPYPLLPPTYSDIYTG
;
A
#
# COMPACT_ATOMS: atom_id res chain seq x y z
N MET A 1 -7.80 -39.33 -43.58
CA MET A 1 -8.19 -37.96 -43.96
C MET A 1 -7.56 -37.03 -42.95
N GLY A 2 -6.45 -36.39 -43.33
CA GLY A 2 -5.75 -35.43 -42.48
C GLY A 2 -6.52 -34.13 -42.42
N TYR A 3 -6.55 -33.51 -41.24
CA TYR A 3 -6.91 -32.11 -41.07
C TYR A 3 -5.66 -31.39 -40.57
N ASP A 4 -5.01 -30.75 -41.53
CA ASP A 4 -4.06 -29.67 -41.34
C ASP A 4 -4.89 -28.41 -41.02
N GLY A 5 -4.51 -27.68 -39.99
CA GLY A 5 -5.30 -26.57 -39.45
C GLY A 5 -4.42 -25.65 -38.61
N THR A 6 -3.37 -25.13 -39.22
CA THR A 6 -2.54 -24.05 -38.70
C THR A 6 -3.38 -22.78 -38.54
N CYS A 7 -3.80 -22.48 -37.31
CA CYS A 7 -4.27 -21.14 -36.96
C CYS A 7 -3.02 -20.28 -36.72
N GLY A 8 -2.60 -19.56 -37.77
CA GLY A 8 -1.57 -18.54 -37.67
C GLY A 8 -2.05 -17.41 -36.77
N VAL A 9 -1.47 -17.30 -35.59
CA VAL A 9 -1.53 -16.07 -34.80
C VAL A 9 -0.71 -15.04 -35.56
N VAL A 10 -1.40 -14.11 -36.22
CA VAL A 10 -0.77 -12.86 -36.68
C VAL A 10 -0.42 -12.09 -35.42
N VAL A 11 0.82 -12.25 -34.97
CA VAL A 11 1.46 -11.30 -34.06
C VAL A 11 1.71 -10.06 -34.90
N ASP A 12 0.72 -9.17 -34.95
CA ASP A 12 0.96 -7.83 -35.44
C ASP A 12 1.97 -7.21 -34.48
N ARG A 13 3.20 -7.06 -34.95
CA ARG A 13 4.25 -6.36 -34.20
C ARG A 13 3.69 -4.98 -33.87
N PRO A 14 3.70 -4.52 -32.61
CA PRO A 14 3.52 -3.09 -32.41
C PRO A 14 4.66 -2.42 -33.17
N ALA A 15 4.29 -1.71 -34.23
CA ALA A 15 5.19 -0.81 -34.91
C ALA A 15 5.84 0.07 -33.84
N ARG A 16 7.18 0.15 -33.87
CA ARG A 16 7.92 1.17 -33.14
C ARG A 16 7.40 2.53 -33.58
N VAL A 17 6.46 3.10 -32.83
CA VAL A 17 6.13 4.51 -32.90
C VAL A 17 6.99 5.18 -31.84
N TRP A 18 8.20 5.57 -32.25
CA TRP A 18 8.86 6.71 -31.63
C TRP A 18 8.06 7.94 -32.06
N SER A 19 7.11 8.38 -31.21
CA SER A 19 6.60 9.75 -31.30
C SER A 19 7.63 10.67 -30.65
N ASN A 20 8.62 11.09 -31.44
CA ASN A 20 9.23 12.40 -31.22
C ASN A 20 8.11 13.44 -31.34
N GLY A 21 7.75 14.09 -30.23
CA GLY A 21 6.73 15.14 -30.26
C GLY A 21 6.16 15.42 -28.89
N ALA A 22 6.97 16.05 -28.02
CA ALA A 22 6.43 16.85 -26.94
C ALA A 22 5.50 17.93 -27.51
N PRO A 23 4.27 18.12 -26.99
CA PRO A 23 3.53 19.34 -27.21
C PRO A 23 3.67 20.25 -25.98
N TRP A 24 4.60 21.20 -26.11
CA TRP A 24 4.54 22.59 -25.64
C TRP A 24 3.82 22.90 -24.31
N LEU A 25 4.64 23.20 -23.30
CA LEU A 25 4.44 24.41 -22.48
C LEU A 25 4.17 25.60 -23.41
N ARG A 26 3.09 26.34 -23.19
CA ARG A 26 2.90 27.63 -23.84
C ARG A 26 3.87 28.64 -23.23
N GLU A 27 4.78 29.11 -24.07
CA GLU A 27 5.50 30.37 -23.91
C GLU A 27 4.47 31.51 -24.04
N ASP A 28 4.06 32.09 -22.91
CA ASP A 28 3.52 33.45 -22.81
C ASP A 28 3.44 33.79 -21.31
N ASP A 29 4.59 34.14 -20.73
CA ASP A 29 4.73 35.10 -19.60
C ASP A 29 6.20 35.33 -19.18
N VAL A 30 7.13 35.35 -20.15
CA VAL A 30 8.50 35.85 -19.95
C VAL A 30 8.73 37.03 -20.87
N MET A 31 8.07 38.16 -20.57
CA MET A 31 8.49 39.52 -20.96
C MET A 31 7.65 40.56 -20.21
N LYS A 32 7.99 40.77 -18.92
CA LYS A 32 7.82 42.05 -18.19
C LYS A 32 8.52 41.94 -16.82
N CYS A 33 9.83 42.19 -16.81
CA CYS A 33 10.51 43.04 -15.82
C CYS A 33 12.02 43.05 -16.11
N CYS A 34 12.38 43.60 -17.28
CA CYS A 34 13.66 44.29 -17.40
C CYS A 34 13.44 45.72 -16.89
N LEU A 35 13.71 45.95 -15.60
CA LEU A 35 14.11 47.25 -15.10
C LEU A 35 14.95 47.03 -13.85
N PHE A 36 16.17 47.59 -13.91
CA PHE A 36 17.19 47.69 -12.87
C PHE A 36 18.15 46.51 -12.67
N LEU A 37 19.05 46.37 -13.64
CA LEU A 37 20.45 45.99 -13.38
C LEU A 37 21.35 47.09 -13.95
N ALA A 38 21.80 48.00 -13.09
CA ALA A 38 23.06 48.77 -13.20
C ALA A 38 23.16 49.86 -12.11
N MET A 39 23.70 49.52 -10.94
CA MET A 39 24.74 50.34 -10.31
C MET A 39 25.72 49.43 -9.56
N LEU A 40 26.98 49.57 -9.96
CA LEU A 40 28.16 48.87 -9.49
C LEU A 40 28.58 49.31 -8.07
N THR A 41 29.15 48.35 -7.33
CA THR A 41 30.31 48.47 -6.43
C THR A 41 30.34 49.59 -5.39
N LEU A 42 30.21 49.23 -4.10
CA LEU A 42 31.26 49.46 -3.09
C LEU A 42 30.89 48.82 -1.74
N GLY A 43 31.80 47.99 -1.21
CA GLY A 43 32.18 47.99 0.21
C GLY A 43 31.26 47.33 1.24
N GLY A 44 31.82 46.37 1.98
CA GLY A 44 31.43 46.17 3.39
C GLY A 44 31.38 44.72 3.83
N LEU A 45 32.50 44.24 4.40
CA LEU A 45 32.54 43.07 5.27
C LEU A 45 31.38 43.07 6.28
N LEU A 46 30.68 41.94 6.40
CA LEU A 46 30.17 41.41 7.66
C LEU A 46 29.86 39.92 7.47
N ALA A 47 30.94 39.13 7.49
CA ALA A 47 30.85 37.71 7.80
C ALA A 47 30.65 37.58 9.32
N GLY A 48 29.56 36.95 9.73
CA GLY A 48 29.25 36.73 11.14
C GLY A 48 28.16 35.69 11.33
N LEU A 49 28.60 34.44 11.53
CA LEU A 49 27.87 33.33 12.17
C LEU A 49 26.64 32.77 11.41
N PHE A 50 26.91 32.04 10.33
CA PHE A 50 26.09 30.85 10.04
C PHE A 50 26.57 29.73 10.95
N SER A 51 25.79 29.44 11.99
CA SER A 51 25.92 28.23 12.79
C SER A 51 25.77 27.04 11.87
N SER A 52 26.88 26.38 11.55
CA SER A 52 26.87 25.07 10.92
C SER A 52 26.25 24.08 11.90
N PHE A 53 24.97 23.78 11.74
CA PHE A 53 24.38 22.63 12.41
C PHE A 53 25.04 21.38 11.83
N PRO A 54 25.55 20.45 12.65
CA PRO A 54 26.10 19.22 12.15
C PRO A 54 24.95 18.39 11.57
N GLY A 55 24.85 18.36 10.24
CA GLY A 55 24.03 17.35 9.57
C GLY A 55 24.49 15.98 10.02
N GLY A 56 23.55 15.15 10.47
CA GLY A 56 23.83 13.79 10.95
C GLY A 56 24.59 13.00 9.88
N VAL A 57 25.86 12.74 10.14
CA VAL A 57 26.65 11.75 9.41
C VAL A 57 26.27 10.40 10.00
N VAL A 58 26.02 9.41 9.14
CA VAL A 58 25.82 8.02 9.60
C VAL A 58 27.05 7.62 10.41
N MET A 59 26.85 7.39 11.70
CA MET A 59 27.89 7.03 12.63
C MET A 59 28.12 5.51 12.55
N ALA A 60 29.35 5.07 12.87
CA ALA A 60 29.68 3.64 12.90
C ALA A 60 28.83 2.82 13.90
N ASP A 61 28.07 3.50 14.76
CA ASP A 61 27.20 2.93 15.79
C ASP A 61 25.72 2.87 15.37
N ASP A 62 25.36 3.30 14.15
CA ASP A 62 23.96 3.36 13.70
C ASP A 62 23.40 1.99 13.28
N TRP A 63 22.07 1.87 13.27
CA TRP A 63 21.30 0.81 12.64
C TRP A 63 20.36 1.41 11.59
N PRO A 64 20.91 1.88 10.46
CA PRO A 64 20.20 2.78 9.54
C PRO A 64 19.16 2.08 8.66
N MET A 65 19.12 0.75 8.62
CA MET A 65 18.23 0.00 7.74
C MET A 65 17.61 -1.18 8.50
N TRP A 66 16.50 -1.74 8.00
CA TRP A 66 16.00 -3.01 8.53
C TRP A 66 17.10 -4.08 8.48
N ARG A 67 17.31 -4.75 9.62
CA ARG A 67 18.45 -5.65 9.88
C ARG A 67 19.85 -5.01 9.68
N GLY A 68 19.98 -3.73 10.00
CA GLY A 68 21.23 -3.02 10.20
C GLY A 68 21.80 -2.42 8.91
N ASP A 69 21.83 -3.19 7.83
CA ASP A 69 22.55 -2.81 6.60
C ASP A 69 21.82 -3.24 5.32
N ALA A 70 22.41 -2.90 4.18
CA ALA A 70 21.88 -3.22 2.85
C ALA A 70 21.82 -4.74 2.56
N ARG A 71 22.63 -5.52 3.27
CA ARG A 71 22.72 -6.99 3.18
C ARG A 71 21.73 -7.69 4.10
N ARG A 72 21.06 -6.94 4.99
CA ARG A 72 20.14 -7.43 6.02
C ARG A 72 20.82 -8.39 7.00
N SER A 73 22.10 -8.14 7.32
CA SER A 73 22.91 -9.04 8.16
C SER A 73 22.26 -9.34 9.51
N GLY A 74 21.63 -8.32 10.11
CA GLY A 74 21.16 -8.34 11.49
C GLY A 74 22.31 -8.47 12.48
N ASP A 75 23.51 -8.03 12.10
CA ASP A 75 24.68 -7.95 12.95
C ASP A 75 24.98 -6.47 13.26
N TRP A 76 25.36 -6.18 14.50
CA TRP A 76 25.80 -4.85 14.92
C TRP A 76 26.96 -4.95 15.91
N GLU A 77 27.98 -4.13 15.69
CA GLU A 77 29.27 -4.14 16.41
C GLU A 77 29.59 -2.75 16.99
N GLY A 78 28.62 -2.17 17.70
CA GLY A 78 28.78 -0.89 18.36
C GLY A 78 29.08 -0.99 19.86
N LYS A 79 29.00 0.12 20.56
CA LYS A 79 29.28 0.15 22.01
C LYS A 79 27.99 0.06 22.81
N LEU A 80 27.83 -0.97 23.64
CA LEU A 80 26.76 -1.05 24.65
C LEU A 80 27.38 -1.20 26.03
N ALA A 81 26.69 -0.68 27.05
CA ALA A 81 27.08 -0.94 28.43
C ALA A 81 26.91 -2.43 28.78
N ASP A 82 27.74 -2.91 29.70
CA ASP A 82 27.69 -4.30 30.19
C ASP A 82 26.36 -4.62 30.87
N ARG A 83 25.74 -3.59 31.48
CA ARG A 83 24.44 -3.66 32.11
C ARG A 83 23.53 -2.59 31.51
N LEU A 84 22.36 -3.03 31.08
CA LEU A 84 21.35 -2.18 30.46
C LEU A 84 20.16 -1.95 31.41
N HIS A 85 19.65 -0.73 31.42
CA HIS A 85 18.55 -0.25 32.25
C HIS A 85 17.46 0.35 31.37
N PRO A 86 16.16 0.08 31.63
CA PRO A 86 15.08 0.70 30.88
C PRO A 86 15.11 2.23 31.06
N LEU A 87 15.00 2.96 29.95
CA LEU A 87 14.96 4.43 29.92
C LEU A 87 13.53 4.93 29.74
N TRP A 88 12.85 4.39 28.74
CA TRP A 88 11.49 4.74 28.41
C TRP A 88 10.78 3.60 27.70
N ILE A 89 9.44 3.62 27.78
CA ILE A 89 8.54 2.68 27.14
C ILE A 89 7.50 3.50 26.38
N ARG A 90 7.33 3.20 25.10
CA ARG A 90 6.29 3.79 24.27
C ARG A 90 5.32 2.72 23.80
N GLU A 91 4.04 2.95 24.04
CA GLU A 91 2.97 2.14 23.51
C GLU A 91 2.51 2.76 22.18
N LEU A 92 2.52 1.95 21.13
CA LEU A 92 1.85 2.22 19.87
C LEU A 92 0.75 1.16 19.70
N PRO A 93 -0.33 1.48 18.97
CA PRO A 93 -1.34 0.48 18.64
C PRO A 93 -0.73 -0.70 17.87
N PRO A 94 -1.23 -1.94 18.05
CA PRO A 94 -0.78 -3.08 17.25
C PRO A 94 -1.10 -2.85 15.76
N LEU A 95 -0.23 -3.37 14.89
CA LEU A 95 -0.43 -3.32 13.44
C LEU A 95 -1.29 -4.48 12.97
N GLU A 96 -2.08 -4.23 11.94
CA GLU A 96 -2.77 -5.27 11.19
C GLU A 96 -2.00 -5.50 9.87
N PRO A 97 -1.43 -6.70 9.66
CA PRO A 97 -0.67 -6.99 8.45
C PRO A 97 -1.52 -6.86 7.19
N ALA A 98 -0.89 -6.56 6.05
CA ALA A 98 -1.55 -6.58 4.74
C ALA A 98 -2.08 -7.96 4.34
N TYR A 99 -1.51 -9.02 4.92
CA TYR A 99 -1.89 -10.39 4.62
C TYR A 99 -1.91 -11.22 5.90
N HIS A 100 -2.91 -12.08 6.07
CA HIS A 100 -3.05 -13.07 7.14
C HIS A 100 -2.37 -14.40 6.81
N HIS A 101 -1.21 -14.33 6.13
CA HIS A 101 -0.40 -15.50 5.79
C HIS A 101 1.08 -15.28 6.17
N PRO A 102 1.72 -16.16 6.99
CA PRO A 102 3.10 -15.98 7.48
C PRO A 102 4.15 -15.67 6.39
N ARG A 103 3.98 -16.24 5.20
CA ARG A 103 4.78 -15.95 3.99
C ARG A 103 4.81 -14.49 3.56
N LEU A 104 3.85 -13.68 3.99
CA LEU A 104 3.64 -12.28 3.60
C LEU A 104 3.51 -11.34 4.81
N HIS A 105 3.83 -11.80 6.03
CA HIS A 105 3.79 -11.00 7.26
C HIS A 105 5.01 -10.05 7.40
N PHE A 106 5.33 -9.28 6.37
CA PHE A 106 6.43 -8.31 6.39
C PHE A 106 6.13 -7.05 7.23
N ASP A 107 4.86 -6.78 7.50
CA ASP A 107 4.35 -5.61 8.21
C ASP A 107 3.57 -5.98 9.48
N ALA A 108 3.87 -7.14 10.07
CA ALA A 108 3.16 -7.65 11.24
C ALA A 108 3.46 -6.88 12.54
N GLY A 109 4.53 -6.10 12.58
CA GLY A 109 4.88 -5.24 13.70
C GLY A 109 5.77 -4.08 13.24
N TYR A 110 6.08 -3.18 14.16
CA TYR A 110 6.90 -2.02 13.86
C TYR A 110 8.36 -2.43 13.68
N GLU A 111 8.98 -1.93 12.61
CA GLU A 111 10.36 -2.19 12.25
C GLU A 111 11.15 -0.87 12.24
N PRO A 112 11.66 -0.42 13.41
CA PRO A 112 12.35 0.85 13.51
C PRO A 112 13.78 0.79 12.95
N ILE A 113 14.34 1.96 12.68
CA ILE A 113 15.78 2.16 12.49
C ILE A 113 16.32 3.14 13.53
N VAL A 114 17.62 3.08 13.79
CA VAL A 114 18.33 4.03 14.66
C VAL A 114 19.42 4.71 13.84
N ILE A 115 19.37 6.04 13.76
CA ILE A 115 20.36 6.83 13.02
C ILE A 115 20.67 8.10 13.81
N GLY A 116 21.92 8.28 14.20
CA GLY A 116 22.34 9.33 15.10
C GLY A 116 21.61 9.25 16.45
N ASP A 117 20.91 10.32 16.82
CA ASP A 117 20.15 10.47 18.06
C ASP A 117 18.63 10.23 17.88
N ARG A 118 18.23 9.57 16.78
CA ARG A 118 16.83 9.33 16.44
C ARG A 118 16.53 7.85 16.30
N ILE A 119 15.34 7.48 16.77
CA ILE A 119 14.65 6.25 16.34
C ILE A 119 13.53 6.65 15.37
N ILE A 120 13.53 6.05 14.18
CA ILE A 120 12.54 6.35 13.14
C ILE A 120 11.61 5.15 12.98
N VAL A 121 10.31 5.40 13.02
CA VAL A 121 9.26 4.37 12.99
C VAL A 121 8.26 4.67 11.88
N GLY A 122 8.08 3.73 10.96
CA GLY A 122 6.99 3.75 9.97
C GLY A 122 5.76 3.01 10.47
N SER A 123 4.57 3.42 10.05
CA SER A 123 3.30 2.82 10.48
C SER A 123 2.35 2.57 9.31
N SER A 124 1.89 1.33 9.19
CA SER A 124 0.85 0.93 8.22
C SER A 124 -0.56 1.23 8.71
N ARG A 125 -0.72 1.53 10.02
CA ARG A 125 -2.03 1.81 10.62
C ARG A 125 -2.54 3.21 10.32
N ASN A 126 -1.68 4.22 10.44
CA ASN A 126 -2.05 5.64 10.35
C ASN A 126 -1.22 6.42 9.32
N ASP A 127 -0.65 5.69 8.34
CA ASP A 127 -0.03 6.25 7.14
C ASP A 127 1.12 7.24 7.41
N ARG A 128 1.82 7.09 8.55
CA ARG A 128 2.84 8.06 9.02
C ARG A 128 4.22 7.47 9.27
N VAL A 129 5.22 8.35 9.23
CA VAL A 129 6.56 8.15 9.79
C VAL A 129 6.72 9.07 10.99
N THR A 130 7.33 8.58 12.07
CA THR A 130 7.61 9.37 13.27
C THR A 130 9.06 9.21 13.68
N ALA A 131 9.73 10.31 14.02
CA ALA A 131 11.01 10.30 14.68
C ALA A 131 10.84 10.58 16.17
N PHE A 132 11.44 9.74 17.00
CA PHE A 132 11.58 10.00 18.42
C PHE A 132 13.05 10.23 18.77
N ASP A 133 13.28 11.02 19.81
CA ASP A 133 14.59 11.13 20.43
C ASP A 133 14.96 9.77 21.05
N ALA A 134 16.12 9.24 20.66
CA ALA A 134 16.57 7.92 21.09
C ALA A 134 16.79 7.85 22.62
N ALA A 135 17.16 8.95 23.25
CA ALA A 135 17.46 9.02 24.68
C ALA A 135 16.21 9.22 25.53
N THR A 136 15.33 10.13 25.13
CA THR A 136 14.21 10.58 25.96
C THR A 136 12.88 9.94 25.57
N GLY A 137 12.77 9.46 24.33
CA GLY A 137 11.55 8.92 23.74
C GLY A 137 10.54 9.98 23.31
N ASP A 138 10.88 11.26 23.42
CA ASP A 138 10.02 12.37 22.99
C ASP A 138 9.89 12.38 21.47
N GLU A 139 8.71 12.74 20.97
CA GLU A 139 8.52 12.92 19.54
C GLU A 139 9.24 14.18 19.04
N VAL A 140 10.01 14.05 17.98
CA VAL A 140 10.75 15.16 17.35
C VAL A 140 9.98 15.71 16.17
N TRP A 141 9.52 14.82 15.29
CA TRP A 141 8.70 15.16 14.14
C TRP A 141 7.88 13.95 13.69
N ARG A 142 6.80 14.22 12.94
CA ARG A 142 6.02 13.23 12.21
C ARG A 142 5.69 13.72 10.79
N PHE A 143 5.58 12.78 9.86
CA PHE A 143 5.23 13.01 8.45
C PHE A 143 4.12 12.05 8.03
N TYR A 144 3.13 12.53 7.26
CA TYR A 144 2.05 11.71 6.74
C TYR A 144 2.18 11.47 5.23
N ALA A 145 2.12 10.21 4.82
CA ALA A 145 1.91 9.82 3.43
C ALA A 145 0.41 9.78 3.09
N ALA A 146 0.06 9.45 1.84
CA ALA A 146 -1.34 9.26 1.42
C ALA A 146 -1.78 7.78 1.46
N GLY A 147 -1.01 6.92 2.12
CA GLY A 147 -1.31 5.50 2.29
C GLY A 147 -0.32 4.79 3.21
N PRO A 148 -0.59 3.51 3.54
CA PRO A 148 0.18 2.74 4.52
C PRO A 148 1.69 2.72 4.27
N ILE A 149 2.48 2.89 5.34
CA ILE A 149 3.93 2.68 5.33
C ILE A 149 4.20 1.32 5.96
N ARG A 150 4.45 0.32 5.12
CA ARG A 150 4.49 -1.11 5.54
C ARG A 150 5.89 -1.64 5.85
N PHE A 151 6.91 -1.01 5.28
CA PHE A 151 8.29 -1.43 5.44
C PHE A 151 9.05 -0.46 6.32
N ALA A 152 10.08 -0.96 6.99
CA ALA A 152 10.99 -0.13 7.77
C ALA A 152 11.52 1.06 6.94
N PRO A 153 11.66 2.25 7.58
CA PRO A 153 12.39 3.35 6.98
C PRO A 153 13.85 2.98 6.67
N VAL A 154 14.48 3.76 5.79
CA VAL A 154 15.92 3.68 5.51
C VAL A 154 16.57 5.02 5.81
N GLY A 155 17.60 5.03 6.65
CA GLY A 155 18.45 6.19 6.91
C GLY A 155 19.68 6.16 6.01
N PHE A 156 20.03 7.29 5.41
CA PHE A 156 21.31 7.47 4.74
C PHE A 156 21.71 8.94 4.74
N LYS A 157 22.83 9.24 5.40
CA LYS A 157 23.29 10.61 5.67
C LYS A 157 22.18 11.40 6.40
N ALA A 158 21.88 12.61 5.94
CA ALA A 158 20.86 13.48 6.52
C ALA A 158 19.43 13.18 6.06
N ASN A 159 19.17 12.03 5.45
CA ASN A 159 17.88 11.70 4.85
C ASN A 159 17.29 10.39 5.39
N VAL A 160 15.96 10.34 5.42
CA VAL A 160 15.14 9.15 5.69
C VAL A 160 14.29 8.85 4.46
N TYR A 161 14.25 7.60 4.02
CA TYR A 161 13.46 7.15 2.87
C TYR A 161 12.37 6.18 3.31
N VAL A 162 11.16 6.37 2.77
CA VAL A 162 10.01 5.48 3.03
C VAL A 162 9.21 5.21 1.77
N GLY A 163 8.86 3.93 1.56
CA GLY A 163 7.89 3.53 0.54
C GLY A 163 6.48 3.51 1.13
N SER A 164 5.50 3.97 0.35
CA SER A 164 4.09 3.93 0.74
C SER A 164 3.25 3.16 -0.28
N ASP A 165 2.17 2.57 0.22
CA ASP A 165 1.11 1.98 -0.59
C ASP A 165 0.43 3.01 -1.52
N ASP A 166 0.65 4.32 -1.33
CA ASP A 166 0.18 5.37 -2.26
C ASP A 166 0.95 5.42 -3.61
N GLY A 167 1.98 4.58 -3.77
CA GLY A 167 2.76 4.45 -5.01
C GLY A 167 4.00 5.35 -5.06
N TYR A 168 4.36 6.00 -3.95
CA TYR A 168 5.53 6.88 -3.87
C TYR A 168 6.63 6.32 -2.97
N LEU A 169 7.87 6.62 -3.37
CA LEU A 169 9.02 6.66 -2.48
C LEU A 169 9.24 8.11 -2.04
N TYR A 170 9.27 8.34 -0.73
CA TYR A 170 9.51 9.65 -0.13
C TYR A 170 10.94 9.72 0.41
N CYS A 171 11.57 10.89 0.27
CA CYS A 171 12.80 11.27 0.96
C CYS A 171 12.51 12.45 1.88
N LEU A 172 12.79 12.28 3.16
CA LEU A 172 12.55 13.25 4.22
C LEU A 172 13.89 13.68 4.82
N ASP A 173 13.97 14.92 5.25
CA ASP A 173 15.10 15.41 6.04
C ASP A 173 15.09 14.75 7.43
N LEU A 174 16.22 14.19 7.85
CA LEU A 174 16.32 13.43 9.09
C LEU A 174 16.06 14.30 10.33
N ALA A 175 16.46 15.57 10.30
CA ALA A 175 16.36 16.45 11.45
C ALA A 175 14.94 17.00 11.65
N THR A 176 14.23 17.27 10.57
CA THR A 176 12.97 18.03 10.57
C THR A 176 11.76 17.22 10.11
N GLY A 177 11.96 16.10 9.41
CA GLY A 177 10.90 15.34 8.76
C GLY A 177 10.34 16.02 7.50
N ALA A 178 10.92 17.16 7.08
CA ALA A 178 10.46 17.89 5.91
C ALA A 178 10.68 17.08 4.62
N LEU A 179 9.73 17.16 3.70
CA LEU A 179 9.85 16.51 2.39
C LEU A 179 10.99 17.15 1.58
N VAL A 180 12.00 16.35 1.23
CA VAL A 180 13.12 16.77 0.36
C VAL A 180 12.75 16.50 -1.09
N TRP A 181 12.35 15.27 -1.40
CA TRP A 181 11.83 14.87 -2.70
C TRP A 181 10.91 13.67 -2.56
N LYS A 182 10.07 13.42 -3.58
CA LYS A 182 9.32 12.18 -3.72
C LYS A 182 9.34 11.70 -5.17
N PHE A 183 9.28 10.39 -5.36
CA PHE A 183 9.29 9.74 -6.66
C PHE A 183 8.04 8.89 -6.85
N GLN A 184 7.25 9.17 -7.88
CA GLN A 184 6.11 8.34 -8.28
C GLN A 184 6.62 7.14 -9.05
N ALA A 185 6.46 5.94 -8.49
CA ALA A 185 7.06 4.73 -9.05
C ALA A 185 6.24 4.07 -10.18
N VAL A 186 5.16 4.72 -10.61
CA VAL A 186 4.03 4.04 -11.25
C VAL A 186 3.49 4.90 -12.40
N PRO A 187 2.96 4.28 -13.46
CA PRO A 187 2.68 4.97 -14.73
C PRO A 187 1.43 5.86 -14.70
N SER A 188 0.61 5.78 -13.65
CA SER A 188 -0.60 6.58 -13.50
C SER A 188 -1.01 6.73 -12.04
N ASN A 189 -2.01 7.56 -11.77
CA ASN A 189 -2.60 7.76 -10.46
C ASN A 189 -3.76 6.80 -10.15
N ARG A 190 -3.95 5.71 -10.90
CA ARG A 190 -5.08 4.78 -10.71
C ARG A 190 -5.03 4.19 -9.29
N LYS A 191 -6.18 4.25 -8.62
CA LYS A 191 -6.37 3.73 -7.26
C LYS A 191 -7.35 2.57 -7.21
N LEU A 192 -7.25 1.78 -6.16
CA LEU A 192 -8.20 0.74 -5.80
C LEU A 192 -8.34 0.65 -4.28
N LEU A 193 -9.31 -0.15 -3.82
CA LEU A 193 -9.35 -0.57 -2.42
C LEU A 193 -8.45 -1.78 -2.23
N GLY A 194 -7.41 -1.62 -1.42
CA GLY A 194 -6.48 -2.68 -1.04
C GLY A 194 -6.33 -2.73 0.47
N ASN A 195 -6.61 -3.88 1.07
CA ASN A 195 -6.55 -4.06 2.53
C ASN A 195 -7.35 -2.98 3.29
N ARG A 196 -8.59 -2.71 2.84
CA ARG A 196 -9.51 -1.68 3.36
C ARG A 196 -9.04 -0.22 3.21
N ARG A 197 -8.02 0.06 2.39
CA ARG A 197 -7.49 1.42 2.17
C ARG A 197 -7.56 1.79 0.69
N LEU A 198 -7.81 3.07 0.40
CA LEU A 198 -7.64 3.61 -0.95
C LEU A 198 -6.14 3.78 -1.23
N ILE A 199 -5.59 2.94 -2.10
CA ILE A 199 -4.14 2.88 -2.39
C ILE A 199 -3.87 2.88 -3.89
N SER A 200 -2.60 3.00 -4.28
CA SER A 200 -2.17 2.80 -5.66
C SER A 200 -2.43 1.34 -6.09
N VAL A 201 -2.76 1.13 -7.37
CA VAL A 201 -2.73 -0.22 -7.98
C VAL A 201 -1.32 -0.82 -7.93
N TRP A 202 -0.30 0.02 -7.83
CA TRP A 202 1.09 -0.40 -7.69
C TRP A 202 1.65 0.17 -6.39
N PRO A 203 1.31 -0.42 -5.23
CA PRO A 203 1.84 0.05 -3.97
C PRO A 203 3.34 -0.25 -3.88
N VAL A 204 4.11 0.58 -3.17
CA VAL A 204 5.54 0.33 -2.91
C VAL A 204 5.67 -0.74 -1.83
N ARG A 205 5.68 -2.01 -2.26
CA ARG A 205 5.80 -3.20 -1.38
C ARG A 205 7.09 -4.00 -1.56
N GLY A 206 8.07 -3.44 -2.27
CA GLY A 206 9.47 -3.85 -2.17
C GLY A 206 10.20 -2.89 -1.23
N GLY A 207 10.42 -3.31 0.02
CA GLY A 207 11.01 -2.46 1.05
C GLY A 207 12.33 -1.84 0.60
N PRO A 208 12.51 -0.50 0.71
CA PRO A 208 13.65 0.18 0.15
C PRO A 208 14.98 -0.29 0.78
N VAL A 209 16.07 -0.16 0.01
CA VAL A 209 17.43 -0.46 0.45
C VAL A 209 18.41 0.53 -0.16
N VAL A 210 19.37 1.03 0.62
CA VAL A 210 20.40 1.95 0.12
C VAL A 210 21.76 1.26 0.15
N ALA A 211 22.48 1.32 -0.97
CA ALA A 211 23.88 0.89 -1.07
C ALA A 211 24.63 1.82 -2.02
N ASP A 212 25.83 2.25 -1.64
CA ASP A 212 26.72 3.10 -2.44
C ASP A 212 26.05 4.38 -2.99
N GLY A 213 25.25 5.04 -2.15
CA GLY A 213 24.52 6.26 -2.52
C GLY A 213 23.39 6.04 -3.53
N THR A 214 22.98 4.80 -3.76
CA THR A 214 21.86 4.45 -4.62
C THR A 214 20.77 3.80 -3.79
N ILE A 215 19.53 4.27 -3.94
CA ILE A 215 18.35 3.67 -3.32
C ILE A 215 17.66 2.76 -4.33
N TYR A 216 17.32 1.55 -3.90
CA TYR A 216 16.59 0.56 -4.67
C TYR A 216 15.28 0.25 -3.98
N PHE A 217 14.21 0.11 -4.75
CA PHE A 217 12.89 -0.23 -4.24
C PHE A 217 12.03 -0.81 -5.37
N ALA A 218 10.87 -1.37 -5.02
CA ALA A 218 9.95 -1.91 -6.02
C ALA A 218 8.48 -1.61 -5.70
N ALA A 219 7.69 -1.45 -6.76
CA ALA A 219 6.26 -1.19 -6.72
C ALA A 219 5.50 -2.20 -7.60
N GLY A 220 4.27 -2.53 -7.19
CA GLY A 220 3.41 -3.48 -7.89
C GLY A 220 3.35 -4.85 -7.21
N VAL A 221 2.14 -5.36 -7.04
CA VAL A 221 1.85 -6.66 -6.41
C VAL A 221 1.45 -7.69 -7.46
N TRP A 222 0.75 -7.26 -8.51
CA TRP A 222 0.25 -8.12 -9.57
C TRP A 222 1.06 -7.93 -10.83
N SER A 223 1.71 -9.01 -11.25
CA SER A 223 2.57 -9.00 -12.42
C SER A 223 1.82 -8.55 -13.69
N PHE A 224 0.53 -8.90 -13.83
CA PHE A 224 -0.30 -8.52 -14.98
C PHE A 224 -0.75 -7.05 -14.99
N GLU A 225 -0.79 -6.36 -13.84
CA GLU A 225 -0.94 -4.90 -13.80
C GLU A 225 0.41 -4.21 -14.09
N GLY A 226 1.52 -4.94 -13.99
CA GLY A 226 2.87 -4.42 -14.12
C GLY A 226 3.60 -4.37 -12.78
N VAL A 227 4.92 -4.46 -12.83
CA VAL A 227 5.82 -4.38 -11.68
C VAL A 227 7.00 -3.52 -12.06
N PHE A 228 7.38 -2.63 -11.16
CA PHE A 228 8.40 -1.62 -11.38
C PHE A 228 9.48 -1.75 -10.32
N ILE A 229 10.73 -1.87 -10.75
CA ILE A 229 11.90 -1.91 -9.87
C ILE A 229 12.83 -0.77 -10.30
N TYR A 230 13.25 0.05 -9.35
CA TYR A 230 14.05 1.25 -9.64
C TYR A 230 15.34 1.27 -8.84
N ALA A 231 16.35 1.91 -9.44
CA ALA A 231 17.49 2.47 -8.75
C ALA A 231 17.51 3.98 -8.95
N LEU A 232 17.53 4.74 -7.85
CA LEU A 232 17.62 6.19 -7.87
C LEU A 232 18.89 6.65 -7.17
N ASP A 233 19.40 7.82 -7.55
CA ASP A 233 20.36 8.51 -6.69
C ASP A 233 19.69 8.89 -5.36
N ALA A 234 20.30 8.50 -4.25
CA ALA A 234 19.70 8.71 -2.94
C ALA A 234 19.60 10.22 -2.58
N ALA A 235 20.53 11.05 -3.06
CA ALA A 235 20.50 12.47 -2.72
C ALA A 235 19.45 13.23 -3.54
N THR A 236 19.35 12.96 -4.84
CA THR A 236 18.52 13.76 -5.76
C THR A 236 17.19 13.13 -6.13
N GLY A 237 17.05 11.81 -5.99
CA GLY A 237 15.90 11.06 -6.51
C GLY A 237 15.95 10.81 -8.01
N ASP A 238 17.06 11.15 -8.68
CA ASP A 238 17.21 10.94 -10.13
C ASP A 238 17.29 9.45 -10.47
N VAL A 239 16.56 9.04 -11.49
CA VAL A 239 16.55 7.64 -11.96
C VAL A 239 17.92 7.28 -12.54
N LYS A 240 18.58 6.27 -11.96
CA LYS A 240 19.76 5.62 -12.55
C LYS A 240 19.34 4.53 -13.53
N TRP A 241 18.36 3.72 -13.16
CA TRP A 241 17.70 2.77 -14.05
C TRP A 241 16.31 2.39 -13.51
N GLY A 242 15.46 1.87 -14.40
CA GLY A 242 14.16 1.29 -14.09
C GLY A 242 13.94 -0.02 -14.86
N ASN A 243 13.29 -0.99 -14.23
CA ASN A 243 12.87 -2.24 -14.85
C ASN A 243 11.36 -2.41 -14.67
N ASP A 244 10.64 -2.42 -15.79
CA ASP A 244 9.18 -2.54 -15.91
C ASP A 244 8.75 -3.78 -16.73
N ARG A 245 9.72 -4.63 -17.11
CA ARG A 245 9.53 -5.76 -18.03
C ARG A 245 9.36 -7.10 -17.33
N THR A 246 9.76 -7.21 -16.07
CA THR A 246 9.76 -8.50 -15.35
C THR A 246 8.41 -8.89 -14.74
N GLY A 247 7.38 -8.06 -14.91
CA GLY A 247 5.98 -8.39 -14.58
C GLY A 247 5.30 -9.32 -15.60
N PHE A 248 5.89 -9.53 -16.78
CA PHE A 248 5.25 -10.24 -17.90
C PHE A 248 6.16 -11.33 -18.52
N LEU A 249 6.60 -12.26 -17.68
CA LEU A 249 7.33 -13.45 -18.10
C LEU A 249 6.36 -14.54 -18.55
N TYR A 250 6.64 -15.21 -19.66
CA TYR A 250 5.85 -16.34 -20.15
C TYR A 250 6.52 -17.67 -19.79
N GLY A 251 5.77 -18.60 -19.20
CA GLY A 251 6.34 -19.90 -18.89
C GLY A 251 5.36 -20.90 -18.29
N GLN A 252 5.93 -21.97 -17.73
CA GLN A 252 5.20 -23.06 -17.11
C GLN A 252 4.77 -22.68 -15.69
N HIS A 253 3.47 -22.82 -15.40
CA HIS A 253 2.86 -22.66 -14.08
C HIS A 253 2.42 -24.02 -13.51
N PRO A 254 1.96 -24.09 -12.25
CA PRO A 254 1.41 -25.33 -11.69
C PRO A 254 0.24 -25.87 -12.55
N HIS A 255 0.01 -27.18 -12.46
CA HIS A 255 -1.02 -27.90 -13.24
C HIS A 255 -0.82 -27.85 -14.75
N ASP A 256 0.43 -27.82 -15.21
CA ASP A 256 0.83 -27.82 -16.62
C ASP A 256 0.25 -26.66 -17.45
N ALA A 257 -0.24 -25.60 -16.80
CA ALA A 257 -0.70 -24.37 -17.46
C ALA A 257 0.47 -23.52 -17.96
N LYS A 258 0.46 -23.11 -19.23
CA LYS A 258 1.37 -22.09 -19.75
C LYS A 258 0.66 -20.75 -19.77
N ALA A 259 1.23 -19.76 -19.09
CA ALA A 259 0.62 -18.45 -18.92
C ALA A 259 1.68 -17.37 -18.72
N PHE A 260 1.23 -16.11 -18.71
CA PHE A 260 2.02 -15.00 -18.21
C PHE A 260 2.05 -15.00 -16.68
N GLY A 261 3.20 -14.66 -16.12
CA GLY A 261 3.44 -14.36 -14.71
C GLY A 261 4.60 -13.38 -14.59
N GLY A 262 5.25 -13.30 -13.44
CA GLY A 262 6.41 -12.43 -13.30
C GLY A 262 6.92 -12.33 -11.87
N VAL A 263 7.92 -11.48 -11.70
CA VAL A 263 8.41 -11.05 -10.40
C VAL A 263 7.28 -10.32 -9.67
N THR A 264 7.09 -10.59 -8.39
CA THR A 264 6.04 -9.98 -7.55
C THR A 264 6.67 -9.51 -6.22
N PRO A 265 7.29 -8.31 -6.20
CA PRO A 265 8.06 -7.82 -5.07
C PRO A 265 7.18 -7.67 -3.83
N GLN A 266 7.40 -8.53 -2.85
CA GLN A 266 6.64 -8.56 -1.59
C GLN A 266 7.59 -8.94 -0.45
N GLY A 267 8.44 -7.99 -0.05
CA GLY A 267 9.46 -8.22 0.98
C GLY A 267 10.57 -7.18 0.98
N TYR A 268 11.50 -7.33 1.91
CA TYR A 268 12.65 -6.42 2.06
C TYR A 268 13.72 -6.70 1.00
N LEU A 269 13.99 -5.75 0.11
CA LEU A 269 15.06 -5.90 -0.88
C LEU A 269 16.42 -5.98 -0.20
N VAL A 270 17.34 -6.71 -0.83
CA VAL A 270 18.72 -6.86 -0.38
C VAL A 270 19.66 -6.36 -1.48
N ALA A 271 20.60 -5.49 -1.12
CA ALA A 271 21.67 -5.09 -2.01
C ALA A 271 22.99 -5.68 -1.51
N SER A 272 23.57 -6.55 -2.33
CA SER A 272 24.95 -7.03 -2.20
C SER A 272 25.88 -6.21 -3.12
N ASP A 273 27.14 -6.62 -3.26
CA ASP A 273 28.10 -5.89 -4.07
C ASP A 273 27.68 -5.79 -5.55
N ASP A 274 27.22 -6.90 -6.15
CA ASP A 274 26.87 -6.95 -7.58
C ASP A 274 25.37 -7.20 -7.84
N ASP A 275 24.64 -7.68 -6.84
CA ASP A 275 23.26 -8.14 -7.00
C ASP A 275 22.27 -7.36 -6.16
N LEU A 276 21.14 -7.03 -6.79
CA LEU A 276 19.90 -6.65 -6.13
C LEU A 276 18.99 -7.87 -6.06
N ILE A 277 18.65 -8.30 -4.85
CA ILE A 277 17.78 -9.45 -4.59
C ILE A 277 16.40 -8.95 -4.18
N VAL A 278 15.38 -9.45 -4.86
CA VAL A 278 13.98 -9.02 -4.73
C VAL A 278 13.14 -10.19 -4.23
N PRO A 279 12.76 -10.22 -2.94
CA PRO A 279 11.89 -11.27 -2.41
C PRO A 279 10.53 -11.27 -3.11
N CYS A 280 10.04 -12.47 -3.42
CA CYS A 280 8.75 -12.67 -4.07
C CYS A 280 7.82 -13.44 -3.15
N GLY A 281 6.54 -13.05 -3.10
CA GLY A 281 5.57 -13.67 -2.22
C GLY A 281 5.29 -15.14 -2.57
N THR A 282 5.23 -15.47 -3.86
CA THR A 282 4.84 -16.81 -4.37
C THR A 282 5.97 -17.65 -4.95
N ALA A 283 7.15 -17.06 -5.11
CA ALA A 283 8.32 -17.67 -5.73
C ALA A 283 9.57 -17.33 -4.90
N LEU A 284 10.65 -18.08 -5.08
CA LEU A 284 11.94 -17.68 -4.53
C LEU A 284 12.37 -16.29 -5.05
N PRO A 285 13.27 -15.58 -4.33
CA PRO A 285 13.68 -14.24 -4.71
C PRO A 285 14.24 -14.16 -6.14
N ALA A 286 13.92 -13.07 -6.84
CA ALA A 286 14.55 -12.72 -8.10
C ALA A 286 15.91 -12.04 -7.85
N ILE A 287 16.88 -12.26 -8.74
CA ILE A 287 18.19 -11.64 -8.69
C ILE A 287 18.36 -10.76 -9.92
N PHE A 288 18.74 -9.50 -9.69
CA PHE A 288 19.03 -8.51 -10.71
C PHE A 288 20.48 -8.06 -10.60
N ASP A 289 21.05 -7.67 -11.73
CA ASP A 289 22.26 -6.86 -11.73
C ASP A 289 21.98 -5.52 -11.05
N ARG A 290 22.75 -5.21 -10.00
CA ARG A 290 22.52 -3.99 -9.22
C ARG A 290 22.83 -2.72 -10.02
N GLN A 291 23.78 -2.78 -10.96
CA GLN A 291 24.23 -1.61 -11.72
C GLN A 291 23.34 -1.34 -12.93
N THR A 292 22.84 -2.38 -13.59
CA THR A 292 22.07 -2.24 -14.85
C THR A 292 20.57 -2.47 -14.70
N GLY A 293 20.13 -3.10 -13.60
CA GLY A 293 18.73 -3.51 -13.42
C GLY A 293 18.31 -4.68 -14.31
N GLU A 294 19.26 -5.37 -14.94
CA GLU A 294 18.96 -6.55 -15.76
C GLU A 294 18.65 -7.78 -14.89
N LEU A 295 17.60 -8.52 -15.25
CA LEU A 295 17.25 -9.75 -14.55
C LEU A 295 18.32 -10.82 -14.80
N LYS A 296 19.03 -11.25 -13.75
CA LYS A 296 20.03 -12.34 -13.80
C LYS A 296 19.38 -13.70 -13.63
N SER A 297 18.44 -13.83 -12.68
CA SER A 297 17.78 -15.10 -12.38
C SER A 297 16.41 -14.89 -11.75
N PHE A 298 15.41 -15.60 -12.26
CA PHE A 298 14.11 -15.78 -11.63
C PHE A 298 13.38 -16.95 -12.31
N ALA A 299 12.62 -17.70 -11.53
CA ALA A 299 11.88 -18.85 -12.04
C ALA A 299 10.41 -18.77 -11.60
N LEU A 300 9.50 -18.90 -12.57
CA LEU A 300 8.06 -18.90 -12.29
C LEU A 300 7.67 -20.08 -11.39
N PRO A 301 6.67 -19.93 -10.51
CA PRO A 301 6.15 -21.05 -9.72
C PRO A 301 5.73 -22.22 -10.63
N LYS A 302 6.10 -23.46 -10.29
CA LYS A 302 5.68 -24.69 -11.00
C LYS A 302 5.31 -25.78 -9.99
N ALA A 303 4.59 -26.81 -10.42
CA ALA A 303 4.26 -27.93 -9.54
C ALA A 303 5.54 -28.56 -8.95
N GLY A 304 5.53 -28.88 -7.66
CA GLY A 304 6.68 -29.44 -6.95
C GLY A 304 7.72 -28.41 -6.46
N ARG A 305 7.63 -27.13 -6.84
CA ARG A 305 8.52 -26.09 -6.29
C ARG A 305 8.13 -25.67 -4.88
N SER A 306 9.16 -25.35 -4.10
CA SER A 306 9.03 -24.75 -2.79
C SER A 306 8.47 -23.32 -2.85
N PRO A 307 7.63 -22.93 -1.88
CA PRO A 307 7.12 -21.57 -1.80
C PRO A 307 8.21 -20.58 -1.37
N GLY A 308 8.13 -19.35 -1.87
CA GLY A 308 8.91 -18.21 -1.34
C GLY A 308 8.15 -17.39 -0.31
N GLY A 309 8.72 -16.24 0.05
CA GLY A 309 8.12 -15.32 1.00
C GLY A 309 8.93 -14.04 1.19
N TRP A 310 8.54 -13.27 2.18
CA TRP A 310 9.01 -11.88 2.35
C TRP A 310 10.42 -11.70 2.91
N PHE A 311 10.97 -12.74 3.56
CA PHE A 311 12.24 -12.68 4.26
C PHE A 311 13.40 -13.14 3.36
N THR A 312 14.42 -12.30 3.22
CA THR A 312 15.70 -12.64 2.57
C THR A 312 16.81 -11.78 3.15
N ALA A 313 17.98 -12.37 3.35
CA ALA A 313 19.23 -11.66 3.63
C ALA A 313 20.37 -12.24 2.78
N ALA A 314 21.43 -11.47 2.55
CA ALA A 314 22.61 -11.99 1.87
C ALA A 314 23.37 -12.94 2.83
N ALA A 315 23.81 -14.10 2.35
CA ALA A 315 24.59 -15.01 3.18
C ALA A 315 25.91 -14.33 3.65
N LYS A 316 26.40 -14.73 4.83
CA LYS A 316 27.75 -14.38 5.27
C LYS A 316 28.74 -15.01 4.29
N ALA A 317 29.75 -14.27 3.85
CA ALA A 317 30.74 -14.79 2.91
C ALA A 317 31.33 -16.11 3.45
N LYS A 318 31.27 -17.21 2.67
CA LYS A 318 31.95 -18.46 3.02
C LYS A 318 33.42 -18.14 3.27
N ARG A 319 33.99 -18.60 4.39
CA ARG A 319 35.45 -18.49 4.62
C ARG A 319 36.16 -19.14 3.43
N ARG A 320 37.12 -18.43 2.84
CA ARG A 320 37.93 -18.88 1.69
C ARG A 320 38.44 -20.31 1.95
N GLY A 321 37.97 -21.30 1.17
CA GLY A 321 38.49 -22.68 1.20
C GLY A 321 37.53 -23.82 1.58
N GLN A 322 36.22 -23.59 1.79
CA GLN A 322 35.25 -24.70 1.85
C GLN A 322 34.71 -25.04 0.45
N PRO A 323 34.74 -26.31 0.02
CA PRO A 323 34.19 -26.70 -1.27
C PRO A 323 32.66 -26.53 -1.29
N VAL A 324 32.15 -26.04 -2.41
CA VAL A 324 30.72 -26.06 -2.74
C VAL A 324 30.38 -27.50 -3.14
N PRO A 325 29.35 -28.15 -2.56
CA PRO A 325 28.89 -29.42 -3.07
C PRO A 325 28.40 -29.21 -4.51
N GLU A 326 28.99 -29.91 -5.47
CA GLU A 326 28.45 -29.99 -6.82
C GLU A 326 27.13 -30.78 -6.71
N SER A 327 25.99 -30.08 -6.74
CA SER A 327 24.70 -30.75 -6.93
C SER A 327 24.60 -31.17 -8.39
N GLU A 328 24.43 -32.47 -8.65
CA GLU A 328 24.39 -33.07 -10.00
C GLU A 328 23.10 -32.75 -10.78
N GLU A 329 22.23 -31.87 -10.29
CA GLU A 329 21.02 -31.43 -10.98
C GLU A 329 21.05 -29.90 -11.15
N ASP A 330 20.80 -29.43 -12.38
CA ASP A 330 20.63 -28.02 -12.81
C ASP A 330 19.41 -27.33 -12.16
N ASP A 331 19.06 -27.68 -10.92
CA ASP A 331 17.98 -27.05 -10.17
C ASP A 331 18.51 -25.76 -9.54
N ALA A 332 18.28 -24.65 -10.24
CA ALA A 332 18.64 -23.28 -9.83
C ALA A 332 18.21 -22.91 -8.40
N ASP A 333 17.23 -23.61 -7.82
CA ASP A 333 16.70 -23.39 -6.47
C ASP A 333 17.74 -23.74 -5.36
N ASP A 334 18.57 -24.78 -5.54
CA ASP A 334 19.60 -25.18 -4.55
C ASP A 334 20.80 -24.22 -4.53
N SER A 335 21.15 -23.65 -5.68
CA SER A 335 22.24 -22.66 -5.79
C SER A 335 21.95 -21.34 -5.06
N LEU A 336 20.67 -21.02 -4.85
CA LEU A 336 20.22 -19.79 -4.20
C LEU A 336 20.36 -19.88 -2.67
N ALA A 337 20.05 -21.07 -2.10
CA ALA A 337 20.17 -21.35 -0.67
C ALA A 337 21.61 -21.20 -0.15
N ASP A 338 22.59 -21.40 -1.04
CA ASP A 338 24.01 -21.25 -0.75
C ASP A 338 24.49 -19.78 -0.71
N ARG A 339 23.70 -18.87 -1.28
CA ARG A 339 24.02 -17.43 -1.42
C ARG A 339 23.16 -16.53 -0.54
N LEU A 340 21.99 -17.02 -0.11
CA LEU A 340 20.99 -16.27 0.64
C LEU A 340 20.70 -16.93 1.98
N LEU A 341 20.43 -16.11 2.99
CA LEU A 341 19.79 -16.55 4.22
C LEU A 341 18.27 -16.43 4.04
N LEU A 342 17.60 -17.58 4.09
CA LEU A 342 16.15 -17.73 4.00
C LEU A 342 15.60 -18.35 5.30
N ASP A 343 14.29 -18.29 5.50
CA ASP A 343 13.63 -18.83 6.70
C ASP A 343 12.56 -19.87 6.33
N THR A 344 12.73 -21.10 6.79
CA THR A 344 11.80 -22.22 6.50
C THR A 344 10.42 -22.00 7.12
N SER A 345 10.31 -21.25 8.22
CA SER A 345 9.02 -20.92 8.84
C SER A 345 8.20 -19.95 7.99
N VAL A 346 8.89 -19.12 7.20
CA VAL A 346 8.30 -18.23 6.20
C VAL A 346 8.07 -19.01 4.93
N ASN A 347 9.08 -19.66 4.36
CA ASN A 347 9.01 -20.39 3.09
C ASN A 347 8.33 -21.76 3.24
N ARG A 348 7.12 -21.80 3.80
CA ARG A 348 6.31 -23.02 3.88
C ARG A 348 4.85 -22.70 3.63
N ASP A 349 4.15 -23.69 3.08
CA ASP A 349 2.73 -23.59 2.79
C ASP A 349 2.02 -24.91 3.10
N LEU A 350 0.79 -24.83 3.59
CA LEU A 350 0.00 -26.01 3.91
C LEU A 350 -0.78 -26.44 2.65
N HIS A 351 -0.52 -27.65 2.19
CA HIS A 351 -1.22 -28.26 1.07
C HIS A 351 -2.02 -29.50 1.51
N GLU A 352 -2.85 -30.04 0.61
CA GLU A 352 -3.71 -31.21 0.87
C GLU A 352 -2.92 -32.47 1.25
N GLY A 353 -1.63 -32.53 0.91
CA GLY A 353 -0.72 -33.62 1.28
C GLY A 353 0.16 -33.33 2.50
N GLY A 354 -0.08 -32.22 3.22
CA GLY A 354 0.75 -31.75 4.32
C GLY A 354 1.54 -30.49 3.97
N TRP A 355 2.61 -30.21 4.72
CA TRP A 355 3.42 -29.02 4.55
C TRP A 355 4.39 -29.15 3.38
N ASN A 356 4.30 -28.22 2.43
CA ASN A 356 5.35 -27.98 1.46
C ASN A 356 6.36 -27.02 2.07
N GLN A 357 7.61 -27.44 2.21
CA GLN A 357 8.67 -26.63 2.81
C GLN A 357 9.68 -26.19 1.74
N GLY A 358 10.17 -24.96 1.89
CA GLY A 358 11.24 -24.39 1.10
C GLY A 358 12.55 -24.27 1.82
N PRO A 359 13.61 -23.87 1.10
CA PRO A 359 14.94 -23.74 1.66
C PRO A 359 14.99 -22.65 2.74
N GLY A 360 15.88 -22.83 3.71
CA GLY A 360 16.14 -21.85 4.75
C GLY A 360 16.59 -22.45 6.07
N ASN A 361 16.83 -21.56 7.03
CA ASN A 361 17.11 -21.90 8.42
C ASN A 361 15.90 -21.53 9.27
N THR A 362 15.47 -22.44 10.14
CA THR A 362 14.35 -22.19 11.04
C THR A 362 14.63 -20.98 11.94
N ASP A 363 13.70 -20.03 11.95
CA ASP A 363 13.68 -18.83 12.80
C ASP A 363 14.85 -17.86 12.56
N ALA A 364 15.44 -17.90 11.36
CA ALA A 364 16.51 -16.98 10.97
C ALA A 364 16.10 -15.51 11.04
N ARG A 365 14.83 -15.21 10.72
CA ARG A 365 14.31 -13.83 10.75
C ARG A 365 14.24 -13.25 12.16
N SER A 366 14.06 -14.11 13.17
CA SER A 366 13.82 -13.76 14.57
C SER A 366 15.09 -13.79 15.42
N ARG A 367 16.25 -13.64 14.78
CA ARG A 367 17.55 -13.54 15.47
C ARG A 367 18.36 -12.38 14.91
N VAL A 368 19.07 -11.69 15.80
CA VAL A 368 20.10 -10.69 15.49
C VAL A 368 21.32 -10.92 16.37
N THR A 369 22.47 -10.42 15.94
CA THR A 369 23.72 -10.46 16.70
C THR A 369 24.07 -9.05 17.15
N ILE A 370 24.13 -8.82 18.46
CA ILE A 370 24.53 -7.54 19.06
C ILE A 370 25.83 -7.78 19.83
N ASN A 371 26.93 -7.16 19.40
CA ASN A 371 28.26 -7.32 20.01
C ASN A 371 28.69 -8.78 20.15
N GLY A 372 28.49 -9.56 19.09
CA GLY A 372 28.80 -10.99 19.04
C GLY A 372 27.85 -11.91 19.82
N LYS A 373 26.85 -11.35 20.52
CA LYS A 373 25.84 -12.13 21.25
C LYS A 373 24.57 -12.25 20.41
N VAL A 374 24.07 -13.47 20.25
CA VAL A 374 22.80 -13.71 19.58
C VAL A 374 21.65 -13.34 20.52
N VAL A 375 20.75 -12.50 20.04
CA VAL A 375 19.46 -12.20 20.66
C VAL A 375 18.38 -12.97 19.90
N ASP A 376 17.73 -13.92 20.58
CA ASP A 376 16.64 -14.73 20.02
C ASP A 376 15.29 -14.15 20.47
N PHE A 377 14.47 -13.71 19.51
CA PHE A 377 13.21 -13.05 19.82
C PHE A 377 12.20 -14.01 20.47
N ALA A 378 12.26 -15.31 20.14
CA ALA A 378 11.38 -16.31 20.71
C ALA A 378 11.65 -16.56 22.20
N ALA A 379 12.86 -16.26 22.68
CA ALA A 379 13.22 -16.33 24.09
C ALA A 379 12.72 -15.14 24.92
N GLY A 380 12.19 -14.10 24.27
CA GLY A 380 11.86 -12.83 24.91
C GLY A 380 13.10 -12.00 25.29
N TYR A 381 12.89 -10.91 26.00
CA TYR A 381 13.97 -10.07 26.52
C TYR A 381 13.69 -9.68 27.99
N PRO A 382 14.69 -9.69 28.90
CA PRO A 382 14.46 -9.34 30.30
C PRO A 382 13.85 -7.94 30.47
N GLY A 383 12.75 -7.84 31.23
CA GLY A 383 12.06 -6.58 31.46
C GLY A 383 11.14 -6.12 30.33
N VAL A 384 10.93 -6.95 29.30
CA VAL A 384 10.02 -6.69 28.18
C VAL A 384 8.78 -7.57 28.30
N GLU A 385 7.61 -6.95 28.30
CA GLU A 385 6.33 -7.66 28.25
C GLU A 385 5.81 -7.75 26.81
N GLY A 386 5.44 -8.97 26.39
CA GLY A 386 4.89 -9.25 25.07
C GLY A 386 5.81 -10.13 24.21
N GLN A 387 5.40 -10.35 22.98
CA GLN A 387 6.20 -11.13 22.02
C GLN A 387 7.16 -10.19 21.30
N VAL A 388 8.47 -10.43 21.42
CA VAL A 388 9.49 -9.64 20.73
C VAL A 388 9.33 -9.83 19.21
N HIS A 389 9.28 -8.71 18.50
CA HIS A 389 9.15 -8.64 17.06
C HIS A 389 10.45 -8.16 16.41
N SER A 390 11.06 -7.12 16.96
CA SER A 390 12.28 -6.51 16.43
C SER A 390 13.21 -6.07 17.56
N VAL A 391 14.52 -6.13 17.33
CA VAL A 391 15.55 -5.64 18.24
C VAL A 391 16.58 -4.88 17.42
N VAL A 392 16.82 -3.62 17.77
CA VAL A 392 17.78 -2.74 17.10
C VAL A 392 18.67 -2.07 18.15
N ALA A 393 19.89 -1.70 17.77
CA ALA A 393 20.84 -1.02 18.64
C ALA A 393 21.42 0.20 17.94
N GLY A 394 21.76 1.23 18.69
CA GLY A 394 22.50 2.37 18.17
C GLY A 394 22.57 3.53 19.14
N GLY A 395 23.58 4.39 18.97
CA GLY A 395 23.84 5.52 19.85
C GLY A 395 24.02 5.09 21.31
N GLY A 396 24.68 3.95 21.55
CA GLY A 396 24.88 3.39 22.89
C GLY A 396 23.64 2.75 23.53
N ARG A 397 22.54 2.57 22.80
CA ARG A 397 21.26 2.09 23.33
C ARG A 397 20.77 0.84 22.62
N LEU A 398 19.93 0.07 23.31
CA LEU A 398 19.23 -1.08 22.77
C LEU A 398 17.73 -0.81 22.78
N PHE A 399 17.04 -1.11 21.69
CA PHE A 399 15.60 -0.98 21.57
C PHE A 399 14.98 -2.35 21.29
N VAL A 400 13.91 -2.68 22.03
CA VAL A 400 13.15 -3.91 21.84
C VAL A 400 11.71 -3.55 21.50
N VAL A 401 11.23 -4.07 20.37
CA VAL A 401 9.87 -3.83 19.87
C VAL A 401 9.05 -5.10 19.97
N THR A 402 7.81 -4.99 20.40
CA THR A 402 6.88 -6.13 20.51
C THR A 402 5.79 -6.11 19.46
N ILE A 403 5.21 -7.27 19.16
CA ILE A 403 4.08 -7.39 18.21
C ILE A 403 2.84 -6.62 18.69
N GLN A 404 2.74 -6.38 19.99
CA GLN A 404 1.68 -5.57 20.59
C GLN A 404 1.85 -4.06 20.32
N GLY A 405 2.98 -3.64 19.74
CA GLY A 405 3.27 -2.25 19.41
C GLY A 405 4.07 -1.49 20.48
N ARG A 406 4.65 -2.18 21.47
CA ARG A 406 5.49 -1.50 22.48
C ARG A 406 6.93 -1.38 22.02
N ILE A 407 7.54 -0.23 22.28
CA ILE A 407 8.97 0.03 22.10
C ILE A 407 9.59 0.30 23.46
N TYR A 408 10.56 -0.53 23.85
CA TYR A 408 11.34 -0.39 25.08
C TYR A 408 12.73 0.11 24.70
N ALA A 409 13.18 1.20 25.31
CA ALA A 409 14.56 1.68 25.17
C ALA A 409 15.38 1.35 26.42
N PHE A 410 16.60 0.90 26.21
CA PHE A 410 17.54 0.57 27.26
C PHE A 410 18.86 1.34 27.07
N GLY A 411 19.41 1.83 28.18
CA GLY A 411 20.68 2.57 28.23
C GLY A 411 21.59 2.10 29.37
N ASP A 412 22.67 2.83 29.57
CA ASP A 412 23.77 2.50 30.49
C ASP A 412 23.54 2.93 31.95
N GLU A 413 22.72 3.95 32.17
CA GLU A 413 22.40 4.46 33.51
C GLU A 413 20.96 4.15 33.93
N PRO A 414 20.73 3.76 35.20
CA PRO A 414 19.38 3.63 35.74
C PRO A 414 18.73 5.01 35.89
N VAL A 415 17.52 5.15 35.35
CA VAL A 415 16.69 6.37 35.43
C VAL A 415 15.26 6.03 35.83
N GLU A 416 14.46 7.05 36.16
CA GLU A 416 13.01 6.88 36.23
C GLU A 416 12.47 6.59 34.82
N VAL A 417 11.83 5.43 34.66
CA VAL A 417 11.34 4.98 33.35
C VAL A 417 10.18 5.87 32.92
N ARG A 418 10.33 6.54 31.78
CA ARG A 418 9.22 7.33 31.20
C ARG A 418 8.27 6.42 30.44
N HIS A 419 6.97 6.62 30.62
CA HIS A 419 5.93 5.86 29.92
C HIS A 419 5.14 6.78 29.00
N PHE A 420 5.05 6.43 27.73
CA PHE A 420 4.23 7.10 26.73
C PHE A 420 3.10 6.17 26.31
N ALA A 421 1.87 6.47 26.75
CA ALA A 421 0.69 5.68 26.43
C ALA A 421 0.07 6.10 25.09
N THR A 422 -0.65 5.19 24.45
CA THR A 422 -1.51 5.51 23.30
C THR A 422 -2.80 6.17 23.81
N GLU A 423 -3.15 7.33 23.27
CA GLU A 423 -4.50 7.87 23.42
C GLU A 423 -5.40 7.22 22.34
N ASP A 424 -6.14 6.17 22.71
CA ASP A 424 -7.02 5.43 21.78
C ASP A 424 -8.49 5.91 21.83
N SER A 425 -8.79 6.93 22.64
CA SER A 425 -10.16 7.44 22.75
C SER A 425 -10.32 8.73 21.97
N PRO A 426 -11.18 8.77 20.92
CA PRO A 426 -11.53 10.00 20.25
C PRO A 426 -12.27 10.91 21.23
N ASN A 427 -11.55 11.79 21.93
CA ASN A 427 -12.16 12.88 22.68
C ASN A 427 -12.62 13.96 21.70
N LEU A 428 -13.68 13.66 20.96
CA LEU A 428 -14.35 14.57 20.05
C LEU A 428 -15.55 15.21 20.77
N ASP A 429 -15.34 15.73 21.98
CA ASP A 429 -16.31 16.44 22.83
C ASP A 429 -16.62 17.85 22.28
N SER A 430 -17.02 17.97 21.01
CA SER A 430 -17.60 19.23 20.51
C SER A 430 -19.12 19.25 20.71
N GLU A 431 -19.64 20.24 21.42
CA GLU A 431 -21.09 20.54 21.52
C GLU A 431 -21.67 21.10 20.19
N ASP A 432 -21.15 20.67 19.04
CA ASP A 432 -21.58 21.13 17.72
C ASP A 432 -22.89 20.45 17.30
N ARG A 433 -23.99 20.97 17.87
CA ARG A 433 -25.36 20.47 17.63
C ARG A 433 -25.76 20.60 16.16
N GLU A 434 -25.26 21.62 15.46
CA GLU A 434 -25.59 21.83 14.05
C GLU A 434 -24.97 20.75 13.16
N THR A 435 -23.68 20.46 13.33
CA THR A 435 -23.02 19.36 12.60
C THR A 435 -23.65 18.01 12.93
N GLU A 436 -24.00 17.79 14.20
CA GLU A 436 -24.70 16.58 14.65
C GLU A 436 -26.05 16.40 13.96
N GLU A 437 -26.90 17.44 13.96
CA GLU A 437 -28.20 17.42 13.28
C GLU A 437 -28.03 17.21 11.76
N ARG A 438 -27.00 17.83 11.16
CA ARG A 438 -26.66 17.70 9.74
C ARG A 438 -26.27 16.27 9.38
N VAL A 439 -25.36 15.64 10.14
CA VAL A 439 -24.95 14.24 9.91
C VAL A 439 -26.14 13.30 10.09
N ALA A 440 -26.94 13.49 11.13
CA ALA A 440 -28.12 12.67 11.36
C ALA A 440 -29.13 12.80 10.20
N ALA A 441 -29.29 14.00 9.62
CA ALA A 441 -30.14 14.21 8.45
C ALA A 441 -29.58 13.52 7.20
N ILE A 442 -28.27 13.61 6.95
CA ILE A 442 -27.59 12.93 5.83
C ILE A 442 -27.79 11.42 5.92
N LEU A 443 -27.51 10.81 7.08
CA LEU A 443 -27.62 9.37 7.28
C LEU A 443 -29.07 8.87 7.16
N ARG A 444 -30.05 9.64 7.66
CA ARG A 444 -31.47 9.32 7.47
C ARG A 444 -31.91 9.42 6.01
N ALA A 445 -31.47 10.44 5.29
CA ALA A 445 -31.87 10.68 3.91
C ALA A 445 -31.23 9.68 2.93
N SER A 446 -29.97 9.30 3.16
CA SER A 446 -29.23 8.36 2.31
C SER A 446 -29.45 6.89 2.69
N GLY A 447 -29.69 6.60 3.97
CA GLY A 447 -29.68 5.23 4.51
C GLY A 447 -28.29 4.60 4.60
N ALA A 448 -27.22 5.35 4.29
CA ALA A 448 -25.87 4.83 4.20
C ALA A 448 -25.21 4.71 5.58
N MET A 449 -25.35 3.56 6.22
CA MET A 449 -24.75 3.29 7.54
C MET A 449 -23.41 2.53 7.48
N GLN A 450 -23.08 1.90 6.34
CA GLN A 450 -21.90 1.05 6.17
C GLN A 450 -21.33 1.14 4.75
N GLY A 451 -20.11 0.66 4.56
CA GLY A 451 -19.39 0.70 3.29
C GLY A 451 -18.49 1.92 3.15
N HIS A 452 -18.26 2.37 1.92
CA HIS A 452 -17.33 3.48 1.67
C HIS A 452 -18.07 4.80 1.45
N ALA A 453 -17.64 5.85 2.14
CA ALA A 453 -18.09 7.21 1.94
C ALA A 453 -16.98 8.08 1.36
N ILE A 454 -17.31 8.90 0.37
CA ILE A 454 -16.43 9.97 -0.11
C ILE A 454 -16.94 11.30 0.45
N VAL A 455 -16.07 12.03 1.11
CA VAL A 455 -16.31 13.42 1.52
C VAL A 455 -15.49 14.32 0.62
N ALA A 456 -16.14 14.95 -0.35
CA ALA A 456 -15.54 15.89 -1.29
C ALA A 456 -15.55 17.31 -0.69
N GLY A 457 -14.39 17.90 -0.45
CA GLY A 457 -14.27 19.17 0.26
C GLY A 457 -14.48 18.95 1.75
N ILE A 458 -13.38 18.99 2.50
CA ILE A 458 -13.37 18.58 3.91
C ILE A 458 -13.84 19.68 4.86
N GLY A 459 -13.89 20.93 4.39
CA GLY A 459 -14.27 22.07 5.22
C GLY A 459 -13.36 22.21 6.44
N ASP A 460 -13.96 22.24 7.63
CA ASP A 460 -13.25 22.22 8.92
C ASP A 460 -13.03 20.80 9.49
N GLY A 461 -13.43 19.76 8.75
CA GLY A 461 -13.29 18.35 9.13
C GLY A 461 -14.35 17.79 10.09
N ARG A 462 -15.21 18.62 10.69
CA ARG A 462 -16.18 18.15 11.71
C ARG A 462 -17.22 17.18 11.15
N LEU A 463 -17.63 17.39 9.89
CA LEU A 463 -18.54 16.47 9.19
C LEU A 463 -17.96 15.05 9.15
N ILE A 464 -16.66 14.91 8.91
CA ILE A 464 -15.96 13.64 8.77
C ILE A 464 -15.85 12.93 10.12
N GLU A 465 -15.44 13.66 11.15
CA GLU A 465 -15.35 13.17 12.52
C GLU A 465 -16.71 12.64 13.00
N ARG A 466 -17.79 13.41 12.79
CA ARG A 466 -19.15 13.03 13.20
C ARG A 466 -19.72 11.88 12.36
N LEU A 467 -19.44 11.82 11.05
CA LEU A 467 -19.80 10.66 10.23
C LEU A 467 -19.12 9.38 10.72
N ALA A 468 -17.83 9.45 11.08
CA ALA A 468 -17.07 8.30 11.59
C ALA A 468 -17.66 7.76 12.91
N GLN A 469 -18.23 8.63 13.74
CA GLN A 469 -18.83 8.26 15.03
C GLN A 469 -20.27 7.76 14.95
N ARG A 470 -21.02 8.16 13.92
CA ARG A 470 -22.46 7.86 13.79
C ARG A 470 -22.77 6.76 12.79
N SER A 471 -21.75 6.19 12.16
CA SER A 471 -21.89 5.14 11.16
C SER A 471 -20.74 4.15 11.23
N GLU A 472 -20.84 3.06 10.47
CA GLU A 472 -19.76 2.11 10.20
C GLU A 472 -19.08 2.38 8.85
N LEU A 473 -19.21 3.60 8.31
CA LEU A 473 -18.59 3.99 7.05
C LEU A 473 -17.06 4.07 7.17
N GLN A 474 -16.38 3.55 6.15
CA GLN A 474 -14.98 3.85 5.84
C GLN A 474 -14.93 5.12 4.99
N ILE A 475 -14.33 6.17 5.53
CA ILE A 475 -14.42 7.52 4.96
C ILE A 475 -13.14 7.86 4.18
N ILE A 476 -13.33 8.31 2.95
CA ILE A 476 -12.30 8.86 2.07
C ILE A 476 -12.55 10.36 1.96
N ALA A 477 -11.80 11.13 2.74
CA ALA A 477 -11.86 12.58 2.75
C ALA A 477 -10.89 13.15 1.70
N ILE A 478 -11.37 14.06 0.85
CA ILE A 478 -10.59 14.60 -0.27
C ILE A 478 -10.72 16.12 -0.31
N ASP A 479 -9.60 16.83 -0.34
CA ASP A 479 -9.57 18.29 -0.49
C ASP A 479 -8.41 18.73 -1.41
N PRO A 480 -8.59 19.77 -2.23
CA PRO A 480 -7.50 20.37 -2.99
C PRO A 480 -6.52 21.18 -2.12
N ASP A 481 -6.87 21.52 -0.88
CA ASP A 481 -6.01 22.25 0.05
C ASP A 481 -5.16 21.29 0.91
N ALA A 482 -3.86 21.25 0.64
CA ALA A 482 -2.92 20.39 1.35
C ALA A 482 -2.82 20.70 2.85
N ASP A 483 -2.92 21.99 3.24
CA ASP A 483 -2.79 22.39 4.64
C ASP A 483 -4.01 21.92 5.45
N LYS A 484 -5.22 21.98 4.85
CA LYS A 484 -6.42 21.41 5.47
C LYS A 484 -6.30 19.88 5.60
N CYS A 485 -5.79 19.20 4.57
CA CYS A 485 -5.56 17.75 4.63
C CYS A 485 -4.61 17.38 5.77
N ASP A 486 -3.49 18.08 5.91
CA ASP A 486 -2.50 17.79 6.96
C ASP A 486 -3.01 18.12 8.36
N ALA A 487 -3.72 19.23 8.53
CA ALA A 487 -4.38 19.57 9.79
C ALA A 487 -5.45 18.53 10.20
N LEU A 488 -6.21 18.01 9.23
CA LEU A 488 -7.19 16.95 9.49
C LEU A 488 -6.50 15.62 9.82
N ARG A 489 -5.44 15.24 9.12
CA ARG A 489 -4.65 14.02 9.43
C ARG A 489 -4.15 14.07 10.86
N TYR A 490 -3.58 15.19 11.29
CA TYR A 490 -3.08 15.35 12.66
C TYR A 490 -4.19 15.08 13.69
N ARG A 491 -5.34 15.74 13.56
CA ARG A 491 -6.48 15.56 14.50
C ARG A 491 -7.07 14.16 14.48
N LEU A 492 -7.21 13.56 13.29
CA LEU A 492 -7.74 12.20 13.15
C LEU A 492 -6.77 11.16 13.74
N ASP A 493 -5.47 11.41 13.66
CA ASP A 493 -4.46 10.54 14.24
C ASP A 493 -4.48 10.59 15.78
N GLU A 494 -4.59 11.79 16.38
CA GLU A 494 -4.72 11.93 17.84
C GLU A 494 -6.03 11.32 18.39
N SER A 495 -7.05 11.19 17.53
CA SER A 495 -8.32 10.53 17.89
C SER A 495 -8.37 9.04 17.49
N GLY A 496 -7.28 8.49 16.94
CA GLY A 496 -7.18 7.08 16.52
C GLY A 496 -8.02 6.70 15.29
N LEU A 497 -8.60 7.69 14.60
CA LEU A 497 -9.46 7.51 13.42
C LEU A 497 -8.68 7.50 12.11
N LEU A 498 -7.53 8.19 12.07
CA LEU A 498 -6.70 8.20 10.87
C LEU A 498 -6.21 6.79 10.62
N GLY A 499 -6.58 6.32 9.45
CA GLY A 499 -6.13 5.07 8.92
C GLY A 499 -6.88 3.81 9.39
N THR A 500 -7.83 3.98 10.29
CA THR A 500 -8.71 2.89 10.77
C THR A 500 -10.14 3.06 10.25
N ARG A 501 -10.60 4.32 10.22
CA ARG A 501 -11.95 4.73 9.80
C ARG A 501 -11.94 5.80 8.74
N VAL A 502 -10.87 6.59 8.68
CA VAL A 502 -10.77 7.73 7.76
C VAL A 502 -9.43 7.71 7.04
N SER A 503 -9.43 7.94 5.74
CA SER A 503 -8.25 8.28 4.94
C SER A 503 -8.41 9.67 4.36
N VAL A 504 -7.31 10.44 4.30
CA VAL A 504 -7.30 11.83 3.83
C VAL A 504 -6.37 11.94 2.63
N HIS A 505 -6.89 12.46 1.51
CA HIS A 505 -6.17 12.58 0.25
C HIS A 505 -6.19 14.01 -0.25
N HIS A 506 -5.03 14.52 -0.64
CA HIS A 506 -4.89 15.82 -1.29
C HIS A 506 -5.13 15.68 -2.80
N GLY A 507 -6.09 16.43 -3.33
CA GLY A 507 -6.38 16.52 -4.76
C GLY A 507 -7.83 16.87 -5.06
N ASN A 508 -8.21 16.80 -6.34
CA ASN A 508 -9.59 16.96 -6.75
C ASN A 508 -10.35 15.62 -6.63
N PRO A 509 -11.52 15.57 -5.97
CA PRO A 509 -12.31 14.35 -5.83
C PRO A 509 -12.62 13.62 -7.14
N LEU A 510 -12.80 14.35 -8.25
CA LEU A 510 -13.09 13.73 -9.54
C LEU A 510 -11.82 13.26 -10.25
N ASP A 511 -10.67 13.93 -10.08
CA ASP A 511 -9.42 13.65 -10.82
C ASP A 511 -8.43 12.74 -10.07
N LEU A 512 -8.74 12.35 -8.84
CA LEU A 512 -7.86 11.52 -7.98
C LEU A 512 -7.68 10.07 -8.47
N GLY A 513 -8.30 9.68 -9.59
CA GLY A 513 -8.20 8.33 -10.13
C GLY A 513 -8.94 7.28 -9.29
N LEU A 514 -10.03 7.69 -8.63
CA LEU A 514 -10.87 6.81 -7.81
C LEU A 514 -11.46 5.67 -8.65
N PRO A 515 -11.57 4.45 -8.10
CA PRO A 515 -12.24 3.37 -8.78
C PRO A 515 -13.73 3.71 -8.98
N PRO A 516 -14.33 3.32 -10.12
CA PRO A 516 -15.76 3.45 -10.30
C PRO A 516 -16.50 2.51 -9.34
N TYR A 517 -17.77 2.82 -9.07
CA TYR A 517 -18.69 1.99 -8.30
C TYR A 517 -18.24 1.72 -6.86
N LEU A 518 -17.55 2.69 -6.26
CA LEU A 518 -16.93 2.58 -4.95
C LEU A 518 -17.87 2.96 -3.80
N ALA A 519 -18.55 4.09 -3.93
CA ALA A 519 -19.09 4.81 -2.79
C ALA A 519 -20.55 4.44 -2.54
N THR A 520 -20.84 3.98 -1.32
CA THR A 520 -22.20 3.93 -0.76
C THR A 520 -22.73 5.35 -0.59
N LEU A 521 -21.88 6.27 -0.15
CA LEU A 521 -22.24 7.67 0.12
C LEU A 521 -21.23 8.63 -0.50
N VAL A 522 -21.69 9.65 -1.21
CA VAL A 522 -20.89 10.83 -1.55
C VAL A 522 -21.54 12.06 -0.93
N VAL A 523 -20.79 12.80 -0.12
CA VAL A 523 -21.24 14.03 0.55
C VAL A 523 -20.15 15.09 0.43
N SER A 524 -20.48 16.31 0.85
CA SER A 524 -19.54 17.42 0.83
C SER A 524 -19.72 18.33 2.04
N ALA A 525 -18.62 18.69 2.69
CA ALA A 525 -18.64 19.75 3.70
C ALA A 525 -18.55 21.13 3.04
N ASP A 526 -17.78 21.24 1.95
CA ASP A 526 -17.64 22.41 1.10
C ASP A 526 -17.83 22.02 -0.38
N LEU A 527 -19.02 22.28 -0.92
CA LEU A 527 -19.37 21.86 -2.28
C LEU A 527 -18.56 22.58 -3.36
N SER A 528 -17.97 23.74 -3.04
CA SER A 528 -17.21 24.53 -4.01
C SER A 528 -15.95 23.82 -4.51
N THR A 529 -15.44 22.84 -3.75
CA THR A 529 -14.27 22.04 -4.14
C THR A 529 -14.62 20.90 -5.10
N LEU A 530 -15.91 20.62 -5.32
CA LEU A 530 -16.38 19.60 -6.26
C LEU A 530 -16.77 20.30 -7.57
N PRO A 531 -16.00 20.17 -8.67
CA PRO A 531 -16.19 20.95 -9.89
C PRO A 531 -17.38 20.43 -10.71
N LEU A 532 -18.61 20.73 -10.28
CA LEU A 532 -19.84 20.34 -10.97
C LEU A 532 -20.23 21.34 -12.07
N ASP A 533 -19.29 21.58 -12.99
CA ASP A 533 -19.35 22.61 -14.04
C ASP A 533 -19.78 22.08 -15.43
N SER A 534 -19.89 20.76 -15.57
CA SER A 534 -20.13 20.09 -16.85
C SER A 534 -20.91 18.79 -16.68
N ASP A 535 -21.56 18.34 -17.76
CA ASP A 535 -22.28 17.05 -17.78
C ASP A 535 -21.36 15.86 -17.50
N ASP A 536 -20.09 16.00 -17.91
CA ASP A 536 -19.07 14.99 -17.65
C ASP A 536 -18.73 14.91 -16.16
N ALA A 537 -18.67 16.05 -15.45
CA ALA A 537 -18.47 16.07 -14.01
C ALA A 537 -19.62 15.36 -13.25
N TYR A 538 -20.88 15.62 -13.62
CA TYR A 538 -22.02 14.89 -13.04
C TYR A 538 -21.98 13.40 -13.36
N SER A 539 -21.58 13.04 -14.58
CA SER A 539 -21.42 11.65 -14.99
C SER A 539 -20.32 10.94 -14.19
N ARG A 540 -19.19 11.60 -13.95
CA ARG A 540 -18.09 11.09 -13.13
C ARG A 540 -18.50 10.94 -11.67
N LEU A 541 -19.22 11.91 -11.10
CA LEU A 541 -19.82 11.80 -9.77
C LEU A 541 -20.75 10.58 -9.69
N PHE A 542 -21.63 10.38 -10.68
CA PHE A 542 -22.52 9.23 -10.73
C PHE A 542 -21.77 7.90 -10.88
N GLN A 543 -20.64 7.88 -11.61
CA GLN A 543 -19.77 6.70 -11.73
C GLN A 543 -19.13 6.29 -10.41
N LEU A 544 -18.90 7.21 -9.47
CA LEU A 544 -18.40 6.86 -8.14
C LEU A 544 -19.41 6.06 -7.31
N LEU A 545 -20.72 6.22 -7.57
CA LEU A 545 -21.77 5.55 -6.81
C LEU A 545 -21.82 4.05 -7.13
N ARG A 546 -21.73 3.22 -6.10
CA ARG A 546 -21.89 1.77 -6.24
C ARG A 546 -23.29 1.39 -6.72
N PRO A 547 -23.43 0.32 -7.52
CA PRO A 547 -24.70 -0.35 -7.74
C PRO A 547 -25.36 -0.81 -6.43
N PHE A 548 -26.65 -1.08 -6.51
CA PHE A 548 -27.48 -1.53 -5.38
C PHE A 548 -27.44 -0.55 -4.19
N GLY A 549 -27.60 0.76 -4.46
CA GLY A 549 -27.91 1.74 -3.41
C GLY A 549 -26.84 2.78 -3.10
N GLY A 550 -25.87 3.02 -3.99
CA GLY A 550 -24.98 4.19 -3.86
C GLY A 550 -25.74 5.50 -4.03
N VAL A 551 -25.49 6.48 -3.16
CA VAL A 551 -26.17 7.79 -3.15
C VAL A 551 -25.19 8.95 -2.98
N ALA A 552 -25.29 9.97 -3.82
CA ALA A 552 -24.72 11.28 -3.58
C ALA A 552 -25.76 12.19 -2.92
N CYS A 553 -25.46 12.72 -1.73
CA CYS A 553 -26.31 13.60 -0.94
C CYS A 553 -25.63 14.98 -0.85
N LEU A 554 -26.08 15.92 -1.69
CA LEU A 554 -25.39 17.21 -1.92
C LEU A 554 -26.36 18.40 -1.80
N GLU A 555 -25.88 19.52 -1.24
CA GLU A 555 -26.62 20.80 -1.17
C GLU A 555 -26.46 21.56 -2.51
N LEU A 556 -27.09 21.05 -3.57
CA LEU A 556 -27.00 21.66 -4.91
C LEU A 556 -27.83 22.94 -5.02
N SER A 557 -27.33 23.92 -5.77
CA SER A 557 -28.11 25.10 -6.17
C SER A 557 -29.28 24.73 -7.09
N THR A 558 -30.28 25.61 -7.21
CA THR A 558 -31.44 25.38 -8.09
C THR A 558 -31.06 25.10 -9.55
N GLU A 559 -30.02 25.76 -10.07
CA GLU A 559 -29.52 25.55 -11.42
C GLU A 559 -28.87 24.17 -11.56
N GLN A 560 -28.05 23.76 -10.59
CA GLN A 560 -27.44 22.43 -10.57
C GLN A 560 -28.49 21.32 -10.44
N VAL A 561 -29.51 21.50 -9.58
CA VAL A 561 -30.63 20.56 -9.46
C VAL A 561 -31.36 20.40 -10.80
N LYS A 562 -31.67 21.52 -11.48
CA LYS A 562 -32.30 21.48 -12.80
C LYS A 562 -31.41 20.72 -13.79
N ARG A 563 -30.10 20.99 -13.80
CA ARG A 563 -29.17 20.34 -14.72
C ARG A 563 -29.09 18.82 -14.50
N VAL A 564 -28.95 18.38 -13.25
CA VAL A 564 -28.96 16.94 -12.92
C VAL A 564 -30.30 16.30 -13.31
N GLY A 565 -31.42 16.96 -13.04
CA GLY A 565 -32.74 16.48 -13.43
C GLY A 565 -32.91 16.32 -14.94
N GLU A 566 -32.37 17.24 -15.75
CA GLU A 566 -32.36 17.14 -17.20
C GLU A 566 -31.56 15.93 -17.69
N LEU A 567 -30.39 15.67 -17.10
CA LEU A 567 -29.53 14.55 -17.49
C LEU A 567 -30.13 13.19 -17.08
N VAL A 568 -30.75 13.11 -15.90
CA VAL A 568 -31.51 11.92 -15.46
C VAL A 568 -32.68 11.67 -16.41
N GLY A 569 -33.51 12.68 -16.67
CA GLY A 569 -34.67 12.54 -17.55
C GLY A 569 -34.33 12.30 -19.03
N ALA A 570 -33.17 12.77 -19.52
CA ALA A 570 -32.67 12.45 -20.85
C ALA A 570 -32.32 10.95 -20.98
N SER A 571 -31.71 10.38 -19.93
CA SER A 571 -31.38 8.95 -19.86
C SER A 571 -32.65 8.08 -19.89
N ASP A 572 -33.72 8.49 -19.20
CA ASP A 572 -35.00 7.76 -19.20
C ASP A 572 -35.70 7.78 -20.57
N ARG A 573 -35.65 8.91 -21.28
CA ARG A 573 -36.27 9.04 -22.61
C ARG A 573 -35.56 8.22 -23.68
N GLN A 574 -34.25 8.03 -23.57
CA GLN A 574 -33.47 7.23 -24.51
C GLN A 574 -33.75 5.72 -24.35
N LYS A 575 -33.87 5.24 -23.10
CA LYS A 575 -34.34 3.87 -22.79
C LYS A 575 -35.72 3.53 -23.37
N LEU A 576 -36.61 4.51 -23.47
CA LEU A 576 -37.95 4.34 -24.06
C LEU A 576 -37.91 4.29 -25.61
N ALA A 577 -36.86 4.83 -26.24
CA ALA A 577 -36.71 4.89 -27.69
C ALA A 577 -36.02 3.64 -28.28
N GLU A 578 -35.20 2.94 -27.50
CA GLU A 578 -34.50 1.72 -27.92
C GLU A 578 -35.38 0.47 -27.71
N GLN A 579 -36.21 0.13 -28.71
CA GLN A 579 -36.66 -1.25 -28.93
C GLN A 579 -35.50 -2.08 -29.54
N PRO A 580 -35.46 -3.41 -29.33
CA PRO A 580 -34.24 -4.21 -29.39
C PRO A 580 -33.76 -4.43 -30.83
N SER A 581 -32.99 -3.49 -31.36
CA SER A 581 -32.12 -3.74 -32.51
C SER A 581 -30.70 -3.94 -31.99
N GLY A 582 -30.21 -5.18 -32.07
CA GLY A 582 -28.92 -5.64 -31.55
C GLY A 582 -27.68 -5.04 -32.22
N VAL A 583 -27.49 -3.73 -32.07
CA VAL A 583 -26.24 -3.04 -32.37
C VAL A 583 -25.95 -2.10 -31.21
N ALA A 584 -25.11 -2.57 -30.29
CA ALA A 584 -24.59 -1.76 -29.19
C ALA A 584 -23.76 -0.60 -29.77
N GLY A 585 -24.28 0.62 -29.69
CA GLY A 585 -23.50 1.83 -29.92
C GLY A 585 -22.54 2.05 -28.74
N ASP A 586 -21.27 2.33 -29.03
CA ASP A 586 -20.14 2.45 -28.08
C ASP A 586 -20.20 3.68 -27.13
N SER A 587 -21.36 4.29 -26.93
CA SER A 587 -21.53 5.40 -25.98
C SER A 587 -22.42 4.95 -24.84
N PRO A 588 -21.88 4.47 -23.70
CA PRO A 588 -22.71 4.14 -22.56
C PRO A 588 -23.51 5.38 -22.15
N GLU A 589 -24.82 5.23 -22.02
CA GLU A 589 -25.70 6.17 -21.33
C GLU A 589 -25.05 6.54 -19.98
N LYS A 590 -24.39 7.70 -19.91
CA LYS A 590 -23.47 8.03 -18.81
C LYS A 590 -24.15 8.02 -17.43
N MET A 591 -25.48 8.21 -17.38
CA MET A 591 -26.30 8.14 -16.16
C MET A 591 -27.52 7.21 -16.27
N ALA A 592 -27.40 6.11 -17.02
CA ALA A 592 -28.44 5.10 -17.12
C ALA A 592 -28.91 4.60 -15.74
N GLY A 593 -30.21 4.71 -15.47
CA GLY A 593 -30.83 4.19 -14.25
C GLY A 593 -30.54 5.04 -13.02
N ALA A 594 -30.00 6.25 -13.19
CA ALA A 594 -29.92 7.22 -12.11
C ALA A 594 -31.32 7.62 -11.65
N GLU A 595 -31.48 7.82 -10.35
CA GLU A 595 -32.67 8.44 -9.77
C GLU A 595 -32.28 9.75 -9.07
N LEU A 596 -33.07 10.80 -9.24
CA LEU A 596 -32.93 12.04 -8.49
C LEU A 596 -34.13 12.23 -7.58
N ARG A 597 -33.87 12.33 -6.27
CA ARG A 597 -34.88 12.66 -5.25
C ARG A 597 -34.50 13.96 -4.57
N LEU A 598 -35.48 14.81 -4.30
CA LEU A 598 -35.28 16.07 -3.60
C LEU A 598 -35.84 15.96 -2.19
N SER A 599 -35.09 16.46 -1.23
CA SER A 599 -35.56 16.74 0.14
C SER A 599 -35.46 18.24 0.40
N ASP A 600 -35.94 18.71 1.55
CA ASP A 600 -35.94 20.14 1.90
C ASP A 600 -34.55 20.79 1.82
N ARG A 601 -33.47 20.02 2.04
CA ARG A 601 -32.08 20.50 2.06
C ARG A 601 -31.17 19.86 1.00
N TRP A 602 -31.50 18.67 0.51
CA TRP A 602 -30.57 17.84 -0.26
C TRP A 602 -31.13 17.40 -1.61
N ALA A 603 -30.26 17.39 -2.62
CA ALA A 603 -30.42 16.60 -3.82
C ALA A 603 -29.78 15.22 -3.60
N LEU A 604 -30.57 14.16 -3.77
CA LEU A 604 -30.17 12.77 -3.64
C LEU A 604 -30.10 12.14 -5.03
N LEU A 605 -28.90 12.05 -5.58
CA LEU A 605 -28.63 11.32 -6.83
C LEU A 605 -28.26 9.89 -6.47
N ALA A 606 -29.04 8.91 -6.92
CA ALA A 606 -28.89 7.51 -6.53
C ALA A 606 -28.65 6.59 -7.73
N ARG A 607 -27.90 5.50 -7.50
CA ARG A 607 -27.76 4.36 -8.41
C ARG A 607 -28.49 3.13 -7.84
N PRO A 608 -29.81 3.01 -8.04
CA PRO A 608 -30.57 1.85 -7.62
C PRO A 608 -30.25 0.62 -8.49
N GLY A 609 -30.18 -0.54 -7.85
CA GLY A 609 -30.08 -1.83 -8.54
C GLY A 609 -28.80 -2.05 -9.35
N LYS A 610 -28.89 -2.99 -10.29
CA LYS A 610 -27.76 -3.45 -11.11
C LYS A 610 -27.43 -2.49 -12.26
N LEU A 611 -26.21 -2.63 -12.77
CA LEU A 611 -25.81 -1.98 -14.03
C LEU A 611 -26.60 -2.57 -15.22
N ALA A 612 -26.95 -1.73 -16.19
CA ALA A 612 -27.61 -2.19 -17.42
C ALA A 612 -26.77 -3.27 -18.13
N GLY A 613 -27.38 -4.38 -18.54
CA GLY A 613 -26.65 -5.50 -19.16
C GLY A 613 -25.89 -6.41 -18.19
N ALA A 614 -25.81 -6.08 -16.90
CA ALA A 614 -25.28 -7.00 -15.89
C ALA A 614 -26.30 -8.11 -15.55
N THR A 615 -25.78 -9.29 -15.21
CA THR A 615 -26.58 -10.45 -14.79
C THR A 615 -26.16 -10.95 -13.42
N GLU A 616 -27.12 -11.56 -12.71
CA GLU A 616 -26.81 -12.33 -11.51
C GLU A 616 -26.01 -13.57 -11.90
N TYR A 617 -25.09 -13.99 -11.03
CA TYR A 617 -24.32 -15.21 -11.21
C TYR A 617 -24.72 -16.21 -10.14
N VAL A 618 -25.52 -17.21 -10.51
CA VAL A 618 -26.01 -18.26 -9.61
C VAL A 618 -25.19 -19.55 -9.75
N GLY A 619 -23.92 -19.43 -10.17
CA GLY A 619 -23.03 -20.54 -10.51
C GLY A 619 -23.22 -21.07 -11.94
N GLY A 620 -22.41 -22.06 -12.33
CA GLY A 620 -22.59 -22.80 -13.59
C GLY A 620 -21.56 -22.54 -14.69
N TRP A 621 -20.40 -21.95 -14.35
CA TRP A 621 -19.25 -21.69 -15.27
C TRP A 621 -19.53 -20.82 -16.51
N THR A 622 -20.77 -20.38 -16.74
CA THR A 622 -21.16 -19.50 -17.83
C THR A 622 -21.92 -18.29 -17.30
N SER A 623 -21.77 -17.15 -17.96
CA SER A 623 -22.52 -15.94 -17.67
C SER A 623 -22.89 -15.29 -19.01
N PRO A 624 -24.15 -14.88 -19.22
CA PRO A 624 -24.54 -14.09 -20.39
C PRO A 624 -24.15 -12.61 -20.28
N ASP A 625 -23.31 -12.23 -19.30
CA ASP A 625 -22.86 -10.84 -19.13
C ASP A 625 -22.02 -10.36 -20.32
N GLU A 626 -22.51 -9.35 -21.02
CA GLU A 626 -21.86 -8.79 -22.22
C GLU A 626 -20.84 -7.68 -21.88
N ARG A 627 -20.72 -7.28 -20.61
CA ARG A 627 -19.84 -6.20 -20.15
C ARG A 627 -18.43 -6.66 -19.80
N VAL A 628 -18.26 -7.94 -19.45
CA VAL A 628 -16.95 -8.51 -19.14
C VAL A 628 -16.13 -8.63 -20.42
N LYS A 629 -15.20 -7.70 -20.64
CA LYS A 629 -14.34 -7.65 -21.82
C LYS A 629 -12.89 -7.51 -21.40
N ALA A 630 -11.99 -8.20 -22.10
CA ALA A 630 -10.55 -8.03 -21.90
C ALA A 630 -10.08 -6.67 -22.46
N PRO A 631 -9.01 -6.07 -21.89
CA PRO A 631 -8.28 -6.54 -20.71
C PRO A 631 -9.04 -6.29 -19.41
N LEU A 632 -8.97 -7.25 -18.48
CA LEU A 632 -9.50 -7.09 -17.12
C LEU A 632 -8.42 -6.49 -16.22
N GLY A 633 -8.83 -5.69 -15.24
CA GLY A 633 -7.96 -5.14 -14.20
C GLY A 633 -8.47 -5.48 -12.80
N VAL A 634 -7.63 -5.26 -11.79
CA VAL A 634 -8.00 -5.41 -10.38
C VAL A 634 -8.91 -4.26 -9.96
N LEU A 635 -10.08 -4.60 -9.40
CA LEU A 635 -11.04 -3.64 -8.86
C LEU A 635 -10.76 -3.33 -7.39
N TRP A 636 -10.54 -4.37 -6.59
CA TRP A 636 -10.14 -4.31 -5.19
C TRP A 636 -9.47 -5.63 -4.79
N PHE A 637 -8.76 -5.66 -3.66
CA PHE A 637 -8.26 -6.90 -3.08
C PHE A 637 -8.18 -6.85 -1.56
N ASP A 638 -8.44 -8.00 -0.97
CA ASP A 638 -8.28 -8.30 0.44
C ASP A 638 -8.11 -9.82 0.56
N ASP A 639 -7.33 -10.30 1.54
CA ASP A 639 -7.12 -11.73 1.72
C ASP A 639 -8.04 -12.37 2.77
N SER A 640 -8.92 -11.57 3.37
CA SER A 640 -10.04 -12.03 4.21
C SER A 640 -11.09 -12.85 3.45
N VAL A 641 -11.14 -12.74 2.12
CA VAL A 641 -12.19 -13.35 1.26
C VAL A 641 -11.74 -14.68 0.65
N ALA A 642 -10.53 -15.17 0.96
CA ALA A 642 -9.90 -16.20 0.16
C ALA A 642 -9.95 -17.61 0.78
N HIS A 643 -10.93 -18.46 0.43
CA HIS A 643 -10.79 -19.95 0.54
C HIS A 643 -11.69 -20.78 -0.43
N PHE A 644 -11.97 -20.32 -1.66
CA PHE A 644 -12.89 -21.03 -2.59
C PHE A 644 -12.33 -22.28 -3.29
N LYS A 645 -11.05 -22.62 -3.13
CA LYS A 645 -10.44 -23.72 -3.89
C LYS A 645 -11.16 -25.03 -3.58
N ARG A 646 -11.88 -25.60 -4.55
CA ARG A 646 -12.75 -26.80 -4.41
C ARG A 646 -13.96 -26.63 -3.47
N ALA A 647 -14.34 -25.40 -3.15
CA ALA A 647 -15.68 -25.10 -2.63
C ALA A 647 -16.66 -24.87 -3.81
N PRO A 648 -17.99 -24.86 -3.58
CA PRO A 648 -18.93 -24.35 -4.57
C PRO A 648 -18.51 -22.95 -5.04
N GLN A 649 -18.79 -22.63 -6.30
CA GLN A 649 -18.56 -21.28 -6.81
C GLN A 649 -19.39 -20.28 -6.00
N PRO A 650 -18.84 -19.10 -5.67
CA PRO A 650 -19.63 -18.06 -5.06
C PRO A 650 -20.77 -17.66 -6.01
N MET A 651 -21.92 -17.33 -5.43
CA MET A 651 -23.04 -16.75 -6.15
C MET A 651 -23.06 -15.24 -5.91
N PHE A 652 -23.51 -14.49 -6.90
CA PHE A 652 -23.69 -13.04 -6.84
C PHE A 652 -25.13 -12.75 -7.22
N VAL A 653 -25.94 -12.38 -6.21
CA VAL A 653 -27.37 -12.14 -6.35
C VAL A 653 -27.73 -10.84 -5.67
N ASP A 654 -28.30 -9.90 -6.41
CA ASP A 654 -28.76 -8.58 -5.93
C ASP A 654 -27.66 -7.78 -5.19
N GLY A 655 -26.42 -7.89 -5.68
CA GLY A 655 -25.27 -7.21 -5.08
C GLY A 655 -24.69 -7.91 -3.85
N VAL A 656 -25.18 -9.09 -3.51
CA VAL A 656 -24.67 -9.92 -2.40
C VAL A 656 -23.85 -11.07 -2.96
N MET A 657 -22.60 -11.21 -2.50
CA MET A 657 -21.82 -12.42 -2.67
C MET A 657 -22.20 -13.43 -1.60
N ILE A 658 -22.65 -14.60 -2.04
CA ILE A 658 -22.92 -15.76 -1.21
C ILE A 658 -21.81 -16.76 -1.47
N SER A 659 -21.00 -17.02 -0.45
CA SER A 659 -19.84 -17.86 -0.57
C SER A 659 -19.84 -18.98 0.47
N TYR A 660 -19.12 -20.06 0.19
CA TYR A 660 -18.96 -21.20 1.09
C TYR A 660 -17.49 -21.42 1.34
N ASP A 661 -17.06 -21.18 2.57
CA ASP A 661 -15.76 -21.64 3.01
C ASP A 661 -15.80 -23.15 3.29
N LYS A 662 -14.63 -23.74 3.47
CA LYS A 662 -14.52 -25.15 3.83
C LYS A 662 -13.51 -25.34 4.93
N ASP A 663 -13.76 -26.33 5.76
CA ASP A 663 -12.78 -26.76 6.74
C ASP A 663 -11.75 -27.69 6.07
N TRP A 664 -10.60 -27.10 5.71
CA TRP A 664 -9.46 -27.83 5.16
C TRP A 664 -8.87 -28.87 6.12
N LYS A 665 -9.15 -28.75 7.43
CA LYS A 665 -8.66 -29.65 8.49
C LYS A 665 -9.64 -30.78 8.81
N GLY A 666 -10.86 -30.74 8.29
CA GLY A 666 -11.90 -31.76 8.48
C GLY A 666 -11.64 -33.11 7.80
N TRP A 667 -10.39 -33.40 7.41
CA TRP A 667 -10.01 -34.66 6.78
C TRP A 667 -9.92 -35.77 7.83
N THR A 668 -10.94 -36.62 7.89
CA THR A 668 -10.90 -37.89 8.63
C THR A 668 -10.43 -39.01 7.71
N ASP A 669 -9.44 -39.78 8.17
CA ASP A 669 -8.85 -41.00 7.57
C ASP A 669 -9.51 -41.54 6.29
N GLY A 670 -8.83 -41.32 5.16
CA GLY A 670 -8.90 -42.23 4.01
C GLY A 670 -10.02 -42.02 2.98
N LYS A 671 -10.94 -41.06 3.15
CA LYS A 671 -11.89 -40.69 2.08
C LYS A 671 -11.44 -39.42 1.34
N ARG A 672 -10.99 -39.57 0.10
CA ARG A 672 -10.85 -38.46 -0.87
C ARG A 672 -12.27 -38.01 -1.30
N PRO A 673 -12.45 -36.71 -1.62
CA PRO A 673 -13.44 -35.73 -1.10
C PRO A 673 -14.84 -36.25 -0.65
N PRO A 674 -15.54 -35.55 0.27
CA PRO A 674 -15.54 -34.07 0.38
C PRO A 674 -15.10 -33.48 1.73
N TYR A 675 -14.38 -32.35 1.67
CA TYR A 675 -14.16 -31.45 2.81
C TYR A 675 -15.52 -30.91 3.27
N PRO A 676 -15.80 -30.85 4.58
CA PRO A 676 -17.04 -30.24 5.05
C PRO A 676 -17.04 -28.75 4.71
N LEU A 677 -18.13 -28.30 4.09
CA LEU A 677 -18.38 -26.88 3.88
C LEU A 677 -18.76 -26.24 5.21
N LEU A 678 -18.26 -25.04 5.43
CA LEU A 678 -18.71 -24.17 6.52
C LEU A 678 -20.06 -23.54 6.14
N PRO A 679 -20.81 -22.99 7.12
CA PRO A 679 -22.01 -22.21 6.83
C PRO A 679 -21.75 -21.12 5.78
N PRO A 680 -22.74 -20.79 4.94
CA PRO A 680 -22.57 -19.76 3.92
C PRO A 680 -22.26 -18.39 4.55
N THR A 681 -21.33 -17.68 3.93
CA THR A 681 -21.00 -16.29 4.25
C THR A 681 -21.71 -15.38 3.26
N TYR A 682 -22.36 -14.34 3.77
CA TYR A 682 -22.99 -13.28 2.97
C TYR A 682 -22.15 -12.03 3.11
N SER A 683 -21.69 -11.50 1.99
CA SER A 683 -20.88 -10.30 1.92
C SER A 683 -21.38 -9.40 0.81
N ASP A 684 -21.20 -8.11 0.97
CA ASP A 684 -21.60 -7.15 -0.04
C ASP A 684 -20.46 -6.99 -1.04
N ILE A 685 -20.74 -7.16 -2.34
CA ILE A 685 -19.68 -7.24 -3.36
C ILE A 685 -18.81 -5.98 -3.45
N TYR A 686 -19.32 -4.84 -2.96
CA TYR A 686 -18.65 -3.54 -3.03
C TYR A 686 -17.98 -3.14 -1.72
N THR A 687 -18.34 -3.78 -0.60
CA THR A 687 -17.80 -3.41 0.71
C THR A 687 -17.03 -4.53 1.40
N GLY A 688 -17.07 -5.75 0.84
CA GLY A 688 -16.62 -6.96 1.51
C GLY A 688 -17.62 -7.38 2.59
#